data_AF-A0A6P2BKS6-F1
#
_entry.id   AF-A0A6P2BKS6-F1
#
_cell.length_a   1.000
_cell.length_b   1.000
_cell.length_c   1.000
_cell.angle_alpha   90.00
_cell.angle_beta   90.00
_cell.angle_gamma   90.00
#
_symmetry.space_group_name_H-M   'P 1'
#
loop_
_entity.id
_entity.type
_entity.pdbx_description
1 polymer ?
#
loop_
_entity_poly.entity_id
_entity_poly.type
_entity_poly.pdbx_seq_one_letter_code
_entity_poly.pdbx_strand_id
1 'polypeptide(L)'
;MEGKGMTAEQSSSPGERGEQSDHTEQTETRAHGSELAPLSDANSPASGNESGMSEPSLSGRDAPRSAWGAPDEETAAPDSQWQRPRARVDGRLLEATLLNLRKRIAAIPLVFDIPGAEEVTAERTQLLSQIDDYLLPRVRQSAAPLLVALVGSTGAGKSTLVNSIVGTQVSQTGVRRPTTNSPVLACHPDDIHWFAENMFLPTLPRVRQEGLARPGRDGLLVLAANEGMTRGIALLDTPDIDSVVRAHYDFAYQFLDASDLWLFMTSATRYADAPVWELLQHARERGASLGVVLSRVPPSHRTELVDHFNAMLDANGVQAEHRFVIPETGIVDGFLPDEIFQPIRDWLDDTAKRADRRVAVLSQTMAGMLDTFKVRVPRLAAHVDAQVVLRTRLRKEAETAYSTALGEFDEGTRDGRLLAGEVLARWQDYAASGDLGAGLRGKRAGSGMKRGGKRARTEAGASRHTALETALRSALQALVVSIGDRAAEQVARVWRDNPGGAALLAAADASRIRGERAKREFESAFGHAVAEEAGADLPKHGAFDRSAPDLPLRLSRAISTWQDQLTRFTQSEVARRPGAAAGRDAATVSVLTLVAMLGEPSQAGGTAPAGQDAAREDKDGVGTVPREVLASIMGDRASLELITKARQDLWQRVGLLFDEELLRYSEVLDEAGPIDPIAAVRLYQAEYSLEAAR
;
A
#
# COMPACT_ATOMS: atom_id res chain seq x y z
N MET A 1 -25.11 -40.45 -23.55
CA MET A 1 -24.87 -39.86 -24.88
C MET A 1 -23.97 -38.65 -24.68
N GLU A 2 -22.68 -38.80 -24.37
CA GLU A 2 -21.57 -39.53 -25.04
C GLU A 2 -21.05 -38.76 -26.28
N GLY A 3 -19.74 -38.59 -26.52
CA GLY A 3 -18.51 -38.89 -25.73
C GLY A 3 -17.43 -37.83 -26.04
N LYS A 4 -16.33 -37.60 -25.30
CA LYS A 4 -15.34 -38.45 -24.57
C LYS A 4 -14.12 -38.86 -25.45
N GLY A 5 -12.92 -38.42 -25.04
CA GLY A 5 -11.60 -38.57 -25.70
C GLY A 5 -10.80 -37.24 -25.57
N MET A 6 -9.66 -37.09 -24.87
CA MET A 6 -8.58 -38.00 -24.44
C MET A 6 -7.77 -38.51 -25.64
N THR A 7 -6.44 -38.38 -25.76
CA THR A 7 -5.29 -38.15 -24.83
C THR A 7 -4.38 -36.98 -25.34
N ALA A 8 -3.44 -36.34 -24.63
CA ALA A 8 -2.43 -36.70 -23.62
C ALA A 8 -1.19 -37.47 -24.18
N GLU A 9 -0.05 -36.78 -24.35
CA GLU A 9 1.26 -37.38 -24.60
C GLU A 9 2.39 -36.48 -24.05
N GLN A 10 3.58 -37.05 -23.81
CA GLN A 10 4.74 -36.40 -23.14
C GLN A 10 6.01 -36.47 -24.03
N SER A 11 7.15 -35.98 -23.52
CA SER A 11 8.51 -35.95 -24.10
C SER A 11 8.85 -34.73 -24.97
N SER A 12 10.10 -34.22 -25.01
CA SER A 12 11.24 -34.41 -24.08
C SER A 12 12.25 -33.27 -24.26
N SER A 13 13.00 -32.93 -23.21
CA SER A 13 14.23 -32.12 -23.34
C SER A 13 15.37 -32.95 -23.95
N PRO A 14 16.30 -32.29 -24.64
CA PRO A 14 17.69 -32.30 -24.17
C PRO A 14 18.19 -30.87 -23.88
N GLY A 15 19.25 -30.75 -23.09
CA GLY A 15 19.90 -29.47 -22.78
C GLY A 15 21.33 -29.42 -23.30
N GLU A 16 21.92 -28.22 -23.33
CA GLU A 16 23.30 -27.98 -23.74
C GLU A 16 24.19 -27.57 -22.55
N ARG A 17 25.51 -27.67 -22.73
CA ARG A 17 26.54 -27.21 -21.78
C ARG A 17 27.58 -26.37 -22.51
N GLY A 18 28.05 -25.31 -21.84
CA GLY A 18 29.33 -24.62 -22.04
C GLY A 18 29.62 -23.91 -20.72
N GLU A 19 30.73 -24.17 -20.02
CA GLU A 19 32.12 -23.81 -20.39
C GLU A 19 32.25 -22.29 -20.55
N GLN A 20 32.62 -21.56 -19.49
CA GLN A 20 33.95 -21.44 -18.85
C GLN A 20 34.77 -20.27 -19.42
N SER A 21 35.05 -19.29 -18.56
CA SER A 21 36.22 -18.42 -18.65
C SER A 21 36.49 -17.79 -17.28
N ASP A 22 37.74 -17.79 -16.83
CA ASP A 22 38.18 -17.15 -15.59
C ASP A 22 38.14 -15.63 -15.65
N HIS A 23 38.15 -14.98 -14.48
CA HIS A 23 39.17 -13.96 -14.18
C HIS A 23 39.35 -13.83 -12.65
N THR A 24 40.60 -13.64 -12.19
CA THR A 24 40.96 -13.50 -10.76
C THR A 24 42.01 -12.40 -10.59
N GLU A 25 41.71 -11.39 -9.77
CA GLU A 25 42.58 -10.31 -9.29
C GLU A 25 41.77 -9.58 -8.17
N GLN A 26 42.24 -9.15 -6.99
CA GLN A 26 43.53 -8.60 -6.50
C GLN A 26 43.95 -7.31 -7.22
N THR A 27 44.23 -6.16 -6.58
CA THR A 27 44.22 -5.75 -5.16
C THR A 27 43.51 -4.37 -5.03
N GLU A 28 43.74 -3.37 -4.17
CA GLU A 28 44.76 -2.99 -3.16
C GLU A 28 44.04 -2.60 -1.83
N THR A 29 44.51 -1.63 -1.06
CA THR A 29 43.80 -0.97 0.05
C THR A 29 44.51 0.34 0.35
N ARG A 30 43.88 1.49 0.10
CA ARG A 30 44.44 2.79 0.49
C ARG A 30 43.38 3.80 0.93
N ALA A 31 43.65 4.44 2.05
CA ALA A 31 42.84 5.49 2.63
C ALA A 31 43.60 6.83 2.64
N HIS A 32 42.93 7.89 2.18
CA HIS A 32 43.16 9.29 2.54
C HIS A 32 41.74 9.90 2.73
N GLY A 33 41.51 10.84 3.65
CA GLY A 33 42.44 11.48 4.57
C GLY A 33 42.37 13.00 4.52
N SER A 34 41.21 13.58 4.85
CA SER A 34 41.06 15.03 5.03
C SER A 34 40.09 15.32 6.18
N GLU A 35 40.61 15.99 7.21
CA GLU A 35 39.93 16.36 8.45
C GLU A 35 40.14 17.88 8.68
N LEU A 36 39.39 18.48 9.60
CA LEU A 36 39.51 19.87 10.09
C LEU A 36 39.01 20.95 9.09
N ALA A 37 38.36 22.04 9.52
CA ALA A 37 37.84 22.44 10.84
C ALA A 37 36.68 23.46 10.67
N PRO A 38 35.81 23.65 11.70
CA PRO A 38 34.69 24.59 11.65
C PRO A 38 35.10 26.05 11.95
N LEU A 39 34.24 27.00 11.58
CA LEU A 39 34.30 28.40 12.01
C LEU A 39 33.36 28.67 13.20
N SER A 40 33.75 29.59 14.07
CA SER A 40 33.14 29.86 15.38
C SER A 40 32.37 31.19 15.46
N ASP A 41 31.54 31.32 16.49
CA ASP A 41 30.78 32.54 16.84
C ASP A 41 31.66 33.78 17.11
N ALA A 42 31.10 34.97 16.85
CA ALA A 42 31.50 36.21 17.53
C ALA A 42 30.37 37.27 17.58
N ASN A 43 30.09 37.73 18.80
CA ASN A 43 29.09 38.71 19.25
C ASN A 43 28.93 40.04 18.48
N SER A 44 27.76 40.65 18.69
CA SER A 44 27.46 42.09 18.53
C SER A 44 28.31 43.00 19.44
N PRO A 45 28.24 44.33 19.28
CA PRO A 45 27.36 45.11 20.16
C PRO A 45 26.60 46.25 19.44
N ALA A 46 25.79 47.02 20.18
CA ALA A 46 24.85 48.01 19.65
C ALA A 46 25.13 49.46 20.10
N SER A 47 24.76 50.42 19.25
CA SER A 47 24.48 51.83 19.55
C SER A 47 23.63 52.42 18.40
N GLY A 48 22.70 53.36 18.59
CA GLY A 48 22.27 54.00 19.84
C GLY A 48 22.26 55.53 19.74
N ASN A 49 21.25 56.12 19.08
CA ASN A 49 20.79 57.49 19.35
C ASN A 49 19.42 57.78 18.74
N GLU A 50 18.70 58.76 19.29
CA GLU A 50 17.36 59.20 18.88
C GLU A 50 17.37 60.62 18.26
N SER A 51 16.16 61.08 17.86
CA SER A 51 15.75 62.48 17.64
C SER A 51 16.13 63.16 16.31
N GLY A 52 15.10 63.62 15.58
CA GLY A 52 15.23 64.45 14.38
C GLY A 52 13.93 64.62 13.60
N MET A 53 13.03 65.52 14.01
CA MET A 53 11.78 65.82 13.30
C MET A 53 11.99 66.94 12.27
N SER A 54 11.74 66.66 10.98
CA SER A 54 11.56 67.67 9.93
C SER A 54 10.83 67.12 8.70
N GLU A 55 9.59 67.57 8.48
CA GLU A 55 8.99 67.71 7.13
C GLU A 55 9.62 68.94 6.41
N PRO A 56 9.32 69.26 5.12
CA PRO A 56 8.44 68.58 4.15
C PRO A 56 9.05 68.35 2.75
N SER A 57 8.38 67.55 1.90
CA SER A 57 8.16 67.90 0.47
C SER A 57 7.22 66.92 -0.25
N LEU A 58 6.28 67.44 -1.05
CA LEU A 58 5.40 66.66 -1.94
C LEU A 58 5.95 66.63 -3.37
N SER A 59 6.31 65.45 -3.90
CA SER A 59 6.35 65.18 -5.35
C SER A 59 6.54 63.68 -5.65
N GLY A 60 6.01 63.19 -6.78
CA GLY A 60 6.39 61.88 -7.34
C GLY A 60 5.71 60.65 -6.75
N ARG A 61 4.43 60.42 -7.09
CA ARG A 61 3.89 59.05 -7.20
C ARG A 61 4.00 58.63 -8.66
N ASP A 62 4.98 57.79 -9.00
CA ASP A 62 4.91 57.03 -10.24
C ASP A 62 3.78 56.01 -10.12
N ALA A 63 2.75 56.16 -10.97
CA ALA A 63 1.65 55.21 -11.03
C ALA A 63 2.07 53.98 -11.88
N PRO A 64 1.72 52.75 -11.46
CA PRO A 64 1.92 51.57 -12.31
C PRO A 64 1.08 51.71 -13.59
N ARG A 65 1.67 51.33 -14.73
CA ARG A 65 1.04 51.49 -16.06
C ARG A 65 -0.17 50.55 -16.16
N SER A 66 -1.34 51.10 -16.47
CA SER A 66 -2.60 50.35 -16.51
C SER A 66 -2.67 49.40 -17.72
N ALA A 67 -2.54 48.09 -17.47
CA ALA A 67 -2.57 47.02 -18.48
C ALA A 67 -3.95 46.73 -19.11
N TRP A 68 -4.89 47.69 -19.07
CA TRP A 68 -6.33 47.48 -19.35
C TRP A 68 -6.94 48.62 -20.19
N GLY A 69 -6.13 49.30 -21.00
CA GLY A 69 -6.57 50.19 -22.08
C GLY A 69 -6.77 49.43 -23.39
N ALA A 70 -7.42 50.06 -24.37
CA ALA A 70 -7.26 49.65 -25.77
C ALA A 70 -5.81 49.93 -26.21
N PRO A 71 -5.27 49.21 -27.21
CA PRO A 71 -3.92 49.51 -27.71
C PRO A 71 -3.92 50.86 -28.43
N ASP A 72 -3.26 51.86 -27.83
CA ASP A 72 -2.87 53.07 -28.55
C ASP A 72 -1.93 52.68 -29.71
N GLU A 73 -2.23 53.15 -30.92
CA GLU A 73 -1.32 53.00 -32.06
C GLU A 73 0.02 53.72 -31.76
N GLU A 74 1.13 53.20 -32.31
CA GLU A 74 2.50 53.71 -32.09
C GLU A 74 3.14 53.51 -30.70
N THR A 75 3.08 52.30 -30.13
CA THR A 75 4.21 51.80 -29.29
C THR A 75 4.78 50.48 -29.79
N ALA A 76 6.12 50.39 -29.87
CA ALA A 76 6.82 49.23 -30.41
C ALA A 76 6.75 48.00 -29.47
N ALA A 77 6.66 46.81 -30.05
CA ALA A 77 6.20 45.60 -29.39
C ALA A 77 7.08 45.07 -28.23
N PRO A 78 6.49 44.51 -27.16
CA PRO A 78 7.16 43.65 -26.19
C PRO A 78 7.34 42.22 -26.73
N ASP A 79 7.84 42.07 -27.97
CA ASP A 79 7.91 40.79 -28.71
C ASP A 79 8.98 39.80 -28.16
N SER A 80 9.56 40.08 -26.98
CA SER A 80 10.80 39.49 -26.47
C SER A 80 10.62 38.19 -25.68
N GLN A 81 9.50 37.97 -24.99
CA GLN A 81 9.31 36.77 -24.16
C GLN A 81 9.11 35.50 -25.01
N TRP A 82 8.40 35.61 -26.13
CA TRP A 82 8.22 34.50 -27.07
C TRP A 82 9.51 34.09 -27.79
N GLN A 83 10.56 34.92 -27.78
CA GLN A 83 11.85 34.66 -28.44
C GLN A 83 12.86 33.86 -27.61
N ARG A 84 12.50 33.32 -26.44
CA ARG A 84 13.37 32.38 -25.70
C ARG A 84 13.78 31.21 -26.61
N PRO A 85 15.07 30.79 -26.63
CA PRO A 85 15.53 29.71 -27.50
C PRO A 85 14.90 28.38 -27.08
N ARG A 86 14.00 27.85 -27.92
CA ARG A 86 13.31 26.57 -27.68
C ARG A 86 14.13 25.42 -28.24
N ALA A 87 14.47 24.46 -27.38
CA ALA A 87 14.99 23.18 -27.82
C ALA A 87 13.93 22.44 -28.66
N ARG A 88 14.36 21.67 -29.67
CA ARG A 88 13.49 20.75 -30.38
C ARG A 88 13.53 19.39 -29.69
N VAL A 89 12.45 19.04 -29.02
CA VAL A 89 12.24 17.73 -28.39
C VAL A 89 11.90 16.69 -29.47
N ASP A 90 12.42 15.46 -29.33
CA ASP A 90 11.96 14.33 -30.15
C ASP A 90 10.63 13.80 -29.59
N GLY A 91 9.53 14.12 -30.26
CA GLY A 91 8.19 13.68 -29.90
C GLY A 91 8.03 12.16 -29.83
N ARG A 92 8.82 11.37 -30.58
CA ARG A 92 8.77 9.90 -30.47
C ARG A 92 9.44 9.38 -29.21
N LEU A 93 10.55 10.00 -28.81
CA LEU A 93 11.21 9.70 -27.54
C LEU A 93 10.30 10.07 -26.37
N LEU A 94 9.68 11.27 -26.42
CA LEU A 94 8.72 11.74 -25.43
C LEU A 94 7.47 10.86 -25.35
N GLU A 95 6.91 10.40 -26.47
CA GLU A 95 5.79 9.43 -26.44
C GLU A 95 6.21 8.12 -25.78
N ALA A 96 7.38 7.59 -26.13
CA ALA A 96 7.89 6.34 -25.58
C ALA A 96 8.16 6.42 -24.06
N THR A 97 8.67 7.54 -23.55
CA THR A 97 8.91 7.72 -22.12
C THR A 97 7.61 7.96 -21.35
N LEU A 98 6.66 8.73 -21.90
CA LEU A 98 5.30 8.86 -21.35
C LEU A 98 4.56 7.52 -21.27
N LEU A 99 4.60 6.71 -22.33
CA LEU A 99 4.00 5.36 -22.33
C LEU A 99 4.68 4.42 -21.31
N ASN A 100 6.00 4.52 -21.15
CA ASN A 100 6.75 3.76 -20.15
C ASN A 100 6.39 4.19 -18.72
N LEU A 101 6.27 5.49 -18.45
CA LEU A 101 5.82 6.02 -17.16
C LEU A 101 4.39 5.61 -16.85
N ARG A 102 3.45 5.85 -17.79
CA ARG A 102 2.04 5.40 -17.71
C ARG A 102 1.93 3.93 -17.35
N LYS A 103 2.66 3.06 -18.06
CA LYS A 103 2.66 1.61 -17.81
C LYS A 103 3.10 1.27 -16.38
N ARG A 104 4.10 1.98 -15.85
CA ARG A 104 4.59 1.76 -14.48
C ARG A 104 3.59 2.27 -13.44
N ILE A 105 3.03 3.48 -13.61
CA ILE A 105 1.99 4.05 -12.73
C ILE A 105 0.74 3.15 -12.70
N ALA A 106 0.28 2.69 -13.87
CA ALA A 106 -0.87 1.79 -13.97
C ALA A 106 -0.62 0.44 -13.28
N ALA A 107 0.61 -0.09 -13.35
CA ALA A 107 0.98 -1.37 -12.74
C ALA A 107 1.16 -1.33 -11.21
N ILE A 108 1.11 -0.15 -10.56
CA ILE A 108 1.21 -0.05 -9.10
C ILE A 108 -0.02 -0.70 -8.43
N PRO A 109 0.18 -1.67 -7.53
CA PRO A 109 -0.85 -2.15 -6.62
C PRO A 109 -0.73 -1.40 -5.28
N LEU A 110 -1.66 -0.48 -5.03
CA LEU A 110 -1.82 0.18 -3.72
C LEU A 110 -2.72 -0.73 -2.86
N VAL A 111 -2.09 -1.54 -1.99
CA VAL A 111 -2.73 -2.73 -1.38
C VAL A 111 -3.12 -2.51 0.08
N PHE A 112 -2.18 -2.02 0.88
CA PHE A 112 -2.38 -1.84 2.31
C PHE A 112 -2.93 -0.44 2.60
N ASP A 113 -3.87 -0.38 3.54
CA ASP A 113 -4.31 0.87 4.15
C ASP A 113 -3.18 1.44 5.02
N ILE A 114 -2.51 2.47 4.52
CA ILE A 114 -1.45 3.21 5.23
C ILE A 114 -1.71 4.71 5.08
N PRO A 115 -1.23 5.56 5.99
CA PRO A 115 -1.47 7.01 5.91
C PRO A 115 -1.17 7.60 4.52
N GLY A 116 -2.16 8.30 3.96
CA GLY A 116 -2.11 8.86 2.60
C GLY A 116 -2.48 7.89 1.46
N ALA A 117 -2.93 6.66 1.72
CA ALA A 117 -3.26 5.70 0.65
C ALA A 117 -4.42 6.16 -0.26
N GLU A 118 -5.47 6.79 0.30
CA GLU A 118 -6.56 7.38 -0.50
C GLU A 118 -6.07 8.53 -1.38
N GLU A 119 -5.26 9.43 -0.80
CA GLU A 119 -4.67 10.60 -1.47
C GLU A 119 -3.78 10.17 -2.65
N VAL A 120 -2.91 9.18 -2.42
CA VAL A 120 -2.02 8.62 -3.44
C VAL A 120 -2.79 7.81 -4.50
N THR A 121 -3.93 7.22 -4.15
CA THR A 121 -4.83 6.55 -5.12
C THR A 121 -5.52 7.56 -6.03
N ALA A 122 -5.98 8.69 -5.48
CA ALA A 122 -6.51 9.80 -6.27
C ALA A 122 -5.43 10.43 -7.17
N GLU A 123 -4.24 10.69 -6.62
CA GLU A 123 -3.08 11.22 -7.36
C GLU A 123 -2.64 10.30 -8.50
N ARG A 124 -2.54 8.98 -8.26
CA ARG A 124 -2.29 7.97 -9.30
C ARG A 124 -3.32 8.03 -10.42
N THR A 125 -4.59 8.24 -10.09
CA THR A 125 -5.69 8.31 -11.06
C THR A 125 -5.61 9.58 -11.90
N GLN A 126 -5.33 10.73 -11.28
CA GLN A 126 -5.16 11.99 -12.02
C GLN A 126 -3.91 11.98 -12.90
N LEU A 127 -2.78 11.43 -12.42
CA LEU A 127 -1.56 11.29 -13.23
C LEU A 127 -1.80 10.44 -14.50
N LEU A 128 -2.61 9.38 -14.40
CA LEU A 128 -2.97 8.56 -15.57
C LEU A 128 -3.88 9.32 -16.54
N SER A 129 -4.89 10.04 -16.03
CA SER A 129 -5.75 10.90 -16.88
C SER A 129 -4.95 12.00 -17.57
N GLN A 130 -4.08 12.74 -16.86
CA GLN A 130 -3.23 13.78 -17.45
C GLN A 130 -2.29 13.24 -18.55
N ILE A 131 -1.79 12.01 -18.42
CA ILE A 131 -0.99 11.37 -19.48
C ILE A 131 -1.87 10.95 -20.67
N ASP A 132 -3.04 10.36 -20.43
CA ASP A 132 -3.88 9.76 -21.48
C ASP A 132 -4.80 10.74 -22.21
N ASP A 133 -5.35 11.72 -21.50
CA ASP A 133 -6.33 12.69 -21.98
C ASP A 133 -5.68 13.99 -22.52
N TYR A 134 -4.46 14.31 -22.08
CA TYR A 134 -3.72 15.51 -22.53
C TYR A 134 -2.38 15.18 -23.21
N LEU A 135 -1.39 14.66 -22.48
CA LEU A 135 -0.01 14.59 -22.97
C LEU A 135 0.17 13.67 -24.20
N LEU A 136 -0.34 12.44 -24.16
CA LEU A 136 -0.20 11.49 -25.28
C LEU A 136 -0.95 11.96 -26.54
N PRO A 137 -2.20 12.48 -26.47
CA PRO A 137 -2.84 13.15 -27.60
C PRO A 137 -1.99 14.29 -28.17
N ARG A 138 -1.47 15.19 -27.33
CA ARG A 138 -0.71 16.37 -27.80
C ARG A 138 0.62 16.02 -28.46
N VAL A 139 1.36 15.06 -27.92
CA VAL A 139 2.63 14.58 -28.49
C VAL A 139 2.41 13.90 -29.84
N ARG A 140 1.36 13.07 -29.96
CA ARG A 140 0.98 12.41 -31.23
C ARG A 140 0.46 13.40 -32.28
N GLN A 141 -0.22 14.46 -31.83
CA GLN A 141 -1.05 15.33 -32.68
C GLN A 141 -0.75 16.81 -32.40
N SER A 142 0.54 17.19 -32.50
CA SER A 142 0.99 18.59 -32.38
C SER A 142 0.33 19.53 -33.39
N ALA A 143 -0.17 18.99 -34.50
CA ALA A 143 -0.94 19.71 -35.52
C ALA A 143 -2.41 20.00 -35.13
N ALA A 144 -2.96 19.39 -34.06
CA ALA A 144 -4.35 19.61 -33.64
C ALA A 144 -4.58 21.02 -33.05
N PRO A 145 -5.78 21.63 -33.21
CA PRO A 145 -6.16 22.95 -32.70
C PRO A 145 -5.86 23.15 -31.21
N LEU A 146 -5.63 24.38 -30.78
CA LEU A 146 -5.56 24.75 -29.37
C LEU A 146 -6.94 24.60 -28.72
N LEU A 147 -7.02 23.91 -27.58
CA LEU A 147 -8.24 23.86 -26.78
C LEU A 147 -8.22 24.94 -25.69
N VAL A 148 -9.16 25.87 -25.78
CA VAL A 148 -9.35 27.00 -24.88
C VAL A 148 -10.58 26.76 -24.01
N ALA A 149 -10.40 26.44 -22.74
CA ALA A 149 -11.50 26.32 -21.78
C ALA A 149 -11.90 27.70 -21.24
N LEU A 150 -13.17 28.08 -21.38
CA LEU A 150 -13.74 29.20 -20.63
C LEU A 150 -14.18 28.69 -19.26
N VAL A 151 -13.56 29.25 -18.21
CA VAL A 151 -13.70 28.76 -16.83
C VAL A 151 -14.21 29.88 -15.93
N GLY A 152 -14.94 29.56 -14.88
CA GLY A 152 -15.31 30.54 -13.86
C GLY A 152 -16.72 30.42 -13.33
N SER A 153 -17.11 31.41 -12.51
CA SER A 153 -18.29 31.33 -11.64
C SER A 153 -19.62 31.49 -12.36
N THR A 154 -20.68 30.95 -11.77
CA THR A 154 -22.06 30.98 -12.29
C THR A 154 -22.49 32.40 -12.62
N GLY A 155 -22.95 32.60 -13.86
CA GLY A 155 -23.44 33.91 -14.32
C GLY A 155 -22.35 34.97 -14.49
N ALA A 156 -21.06 34.61 -14.54
CA ALA A 156 -19.99 35.52 -14.97
C ALA A 156 -20.11 35.93 -16.46
N GLY A 157 -20.85 35.15 -17.27
CA GLY A 157 -21.13 35.46 -18.68
C GLY A 157 -20.49 34.51 -19.70
N LYS A 158 -19.91 33.37 -19.27
CA LYS A 158 -19.15 32.43 -20.12
C LYS A 158 -19.88 32.10 -21.43
N SER A 159 -21.07 31.52 -21.34
CA SER A 159 -21.88 31.12 -22.49
C SER A 159 -22.27 32.30 -23.40
N THR A 160 -22.46 33.51 -22.85
CA THR A 160 -22.68 34.73 -23.63
C THR A 160 -21.42 35.12 -24.42
N LEU A 161 -20.24 35.05 -23.79
CA LEU A 161 -18.95 35.32 -24.45
C LEU A 161 -18.64 34.27 -25.54
N VAL A 162 -18.91 32.98 -25.29
CA VAL A 162 -18.78 31.92 -26.32
C VAL A 162 -19.71 32.21 -27.51
N ASN A 163 -21.01 32.45 -27.27
CA ASN A 163 -21.96 32.75 -28.35
C ASN A 163 -21.55 34.00 -29.15
N SER A 164 -20.97 35.02 -28.49
CA SER A 164 -20.49 36.23 -29.15
C SER A 164 -19.27 35.97 -30.03
N ILE A 165 -18.26 35.27 -29.53
CA ILE A 165 -17.05 34.93 -30.32
C ILE A 165 -17.40 34.00 -31.50
N VAL A 166 -18.30 33.04 -31.30
CA VAL A 166 -18.78 32.10 -32.33
C VAL A 166 -19.73 32.77 -33.34
N GLY A 167 -20.31 33.93 -33.00
CA GLY A 167 -21.30 34.64 -33.82
C GLY A 167 -22.67 33.94 -33.95
N THR A 168 -22.92 32.88 -33.18
CA THR A 168 -24.21 32.16 -33.15
C THR A 168 -24.48 31.57 -31.76
N GLN A 169 -25.76 31.33 -31.44
CA GLN A 169 -26.15 30.76 -30.16
C GLN A 169 -25.91 29.23 -30.15
N VAL A 170 -24.78 28.81 -29.61
CA VAL A 170 -24.39 27.39 -29.46
C VAL A 170 -24.60 26.88 -28.03
N SER A 171 -24.32 27.72 -27.02
CA SER A 171 -24.53 27.43 -25.60
C SER A 171 -25.75 28.16 -25.04
N GLN A 172 -26.36 27.62 -23.98
CA GLN A 172 -27.57 28.19 -23.38
C GLN A 172 -27.26 29.35 -22.43
N THR A 173 -27.77 30.53 -22.77
CA THR A 173 -27.75 31.73 -21.91
C THR A 173 -29.06 31.84 -21.14
N GLY A 174 -29.03 31.75 -19.81
CA GLY A 174 -30.24 31.70 -18.98
C GLY A 174 -30.16 32.50 -17.67
N VAL A 175 -31.34 32.94 -17.18
CA VAL A 175 -31.48 33.72 -15.93
C VAL A 175 -31.64 32.83 -14.69
N ARG A 176 -32.13 31.59 -14.86
CA ARG A 176 -32.17 30.58 -13.79
C ARG A 176 -30.84 29.82 -13.75
N ARG A 177 -30.23 29.75 -12.56
CA ARG A 177 -28.96 29.07 -12.30
C ARG A 177 -29.19 27.61 -11.84
N PRO A 178 -28.28 26.67 -12.13
CA PRO A 178 -27.21 26.72 -13.13
C PRO A 178 -27.77 26.61 -14.56
N THR A 179 -26.98 26.97 -15.59
CA THR A 179 -27.43 26.93 -17.00
C THR A 179 -26.75 25.84 -17.85
N THR A 180 -25.53 25.44 -17.51
CA THR A 180 -24.67 24.62 -18.38
C THR A 180 -24.45 23.22 -17.79
N ASN A 181 -25.43 22.33 -17.96
CA ASN A 181 -25.35 20.91 -17.55
C ASN A 181 -24.53 20.03 -18.54
N SER A 182 -24.35 20.51 -19.77
CA SER A 182 -23.63 19.80 -20.84
C SER A 182 -22.53 20.73 -21.37
N PRO A 183 -21.25 20.32 -21.37
CA PRO A 183 -20.16 21.14 -21.92
C PRO A 183 -20.33 21.29 -23.45
N VAL A 184 -20.01 22.47 -23.96
CA VAL A 184 -20.15 22.81 -25.39
C VAL A 184 -18.78 23.18 -25.97
N LEU A 185 -18.31 22.40 -26.95
CA LEU A 185 -17.07 22.64 -27.67
C LEU A 185 -17.40 23.23 -29.05
N ALA A 186 -17.08 24.52 -29.23
CA ALA A 186 -17.20 25.24 -30.48
C ALA A 186 -15.88 25.18 -31.27
N CYS A 187 -15.93 24.83 -32.55
CA CYS A 187 -14.75 24.72 -33.43
C CYS A 187 -15.09 25.07 -34.91
N HIS A 188 -14.07 25.32 -35.73
CA HIS A 188 -14.24 25.47 -37.17
C HIS A 188 -14.61 24.11 -37.81
N PRO A 189 -15.49 24.03 -38.83
CA PRO A 189 -15.89 22.77 -39.48
C PRO A 189 -14.74 21.84 -39.88
N ASP A 190 -13.71 22.34 -40.58
CA ASP A 190 -12.51 21.57 -40.92
C ASP A 190 -11.81 20.92 -39.72
N ASP A 191 -11.89 21.54 -38.53
CA ASP A 191 -11.20 21.08 -37.31
C ASP A 191 -12.01 20.04 -36.49
N ILE A 192 -13.30 19.83 -36.81
CA ILE A 192 -14.20 18.92 -36.05
C ILE A 192 -13.69 17.47 -35.95
N HIS A 193 -12.81 17.06 -36.87
CA HIS A 193 -12.27 15.70 -36.92
C HIS A 193 -11.28 15.40 -35.78
N TRP A 194 -10.57 16.41 -35.27
CA TRP A 194 -9.67 16.27 -34.12
C TRP A 194 -10.44 15.97 -32.82
N PHE A 195 -11.68 16.43 -32.70
CA PHE A 195 -12.52 16.25 -31.51
C PHE A 195 -13.43 15.01 -31.59
N ALA A 196 -13.17 14.10 -32.54
CA ALA A 196 -13.81 12.80 -32.62
C ALA A 196 -13.49 11.91 -31.40
N GLU A 197 -14.38 10.96 -31.08
CA GLU A 197 -14.32 10.15 -29.86
C GLU A 197 -13.00 9.36 -29.71
N ASN A 198 -12.41 8.91 -30.82
CA ASN A 198 -11.16 8.13 -30.80
C ASN A 198 -9.87 8.98 -30.63
N MET A 199 -9.97 10.32 -30.57
CA MET A 199 -8.83 11.25 -30.73
C MET A 199 -8.60 12.14 -29.50
N PHE A 200 -9.69 12.60 -28.87
CA PHE A 200 -9.72 13.47 -27.70
C PHE A 200 -10.62 12.84 -26.63
N LEU A 201 -10.27 12.92 -25.34
CA LEU A 201 -11.05 12.44 -24.18
C LEU A 201 -11.86 11.13 -24.43
N PRO A 202 -11.23 10.01 -24.81
CA PRO A 202 -11.92 8.84 -25.39
C PRO A 202 -12.87 8.10 -24.44
N THR A 203 -12.88 8.44 -23.16
CA THR A 203 -13.81 7.94 -22.13
C THR A 203 -15.15 8.69 -22.09
N LEU A 204 -15.24 9.88 -22.72
CA LEU A 204 -16.41 10.76 -22.67
C LEU A 204 -17.29 10.64 -23.94
N PRO A 205 -18.52 10.10 -23.83
CA PRO A 205 -19.44 9.98 -24.97
C PRO A 205 -19.92 11.35 -25.48
N ARG A 206 -20.22 11.43 -26.79
CA ARG A 206 -20.48 12.72 -27.46
C ARG A 206 -21.79 12.77 -28.21
N VAL A 207 -22.23 14.00 -28.48
CA VAL A 207 -23.22 14.25 -29.54
C VAL A 207 -22.78 15.44 -30.39
N ARG A 208 -22.71 15.23 -31.71
CA ARG A 208 -22.59 16.33 -32.68
C ARG A 208 -23.94 17.03 -32.79
N GLN A 209 -23.96 18.36 -32.72
CA GLN A 209 -25.18 19.13 -32.94
C GLN A 209 -24.89 20.48 -33.59
N GLU A 210 -25.70 20.84 -34.58
CA GLU A 210 -25.76 22.19 -35.13
C GLU A 210 -26.72 23.06 -34.29
N GLY A 211 -26.28 24.25 -33.90
CA GLY A 211 -27.02 25.20 -33.08
C GLY A 211 -27.23 24.79 -31.61
N LEU A 212 -27.97 25.63 -30.87
CA LEU A 212 -28.37 25.53 -29.45
C LEU A 212 -28.40 24.10 -28.87
N ALA A 213 -27.49 23.80 -27.94
CA ALA A 213 -27.49 22.58 -27.15
C ALA A 213 -28.86 22.33 -26.47
N ARG A 214 -29.44 21.13 -26.65
CA ARG A 214 -30.77 20.78 -26.11
C ARG A 214 -30.66 20.26 -24.66
N PRO A 215 -31.57 20.68 -23.74
CA PRO A 215 -31.58 20.18 -22.37
C PRO A 215 -31.99 18.69 -22.30
N GLY A 216 -31.52 17.97 -21.28
CA GLY A 216 -31.74 16.52 -21.11
C GLY A 216 -30.65 15.63 -21.74
N ARG A 217 -29.41 16.13 -21.78
CA ARG A 217 -28.20 15.41 -22.25
C ARG A 217 -27.04 15.62 -21.26
N ASP A 218 -27.34 15.47 -19.98
CA ASP A 218 -26.38 15.70 -18.90
C ASP A 218 -25.19 14.73 -19.03
N GLY A 219 -23.96 15.24 -18.86
CA GLY A 219 -22.73 14.44 -18.97
C GLY A 219 -22.24 14.12 -20.41
N LEU A 220 -22.88 14.63 -21.46
CA LEU A 220 -22.45 14.45 -22.86
C LEU A 220 -21.73 15.71 -23.39
N LEU A 221 -20.60 15.54 -24.09
CA LEU A 221 -19.95 16.66 -24.78
C LEU A 221 -20.69 17.00 -26.08
N VAL A 222 -21.12 18.26 -26.22
CA VAL A 222 -21.76 18.79 -27.42
C VAL A 222 -20.71 19.38 -28.34
N LEU A 223 -20.55 18.81 -29.55
CA LEU A 223 -19.68 19.36 -30.59
C LEU A 223 -20.49 20.28 -31.51
N ALA A 224 -20.16 21.57 -31.51
CA ALA A 224 -20.76 22.60 -32.35
C ALA A 224 -19.74 23.14 -33.37
N ALA A 225 -19.94 22.85 -34.66
CA ALA A 225 -19.10 23.37 -35.73
C ALA A 225 -19.69 24.68 -36.29
N ASN A 226 -18.87 25.72 -36.47
CA ASN A 226 -19.31 27.00 -37.05
C ASN A 226 -18.17 27.73 -37.78
N GLU A 227 -18.44 28.32 -38.94
CA GLU A 227 -17.45 29.09 -39.73
C GLU A 227 -16.99 30.38 -39.06
N GLY A 228 -17.73 30.92 -38.08
CA GLY A 228 -17.32 32.07 -37.26
C GLY A 228 -16.16 31.79 -36.30
N MET A 229 -15.81 30.52 -36.08
CA MET A 229 -14.65 30.08 -35.30
C MET A 229 -13.37 30.08 -36.13
N THR A 230 -12.29 30.66 -35.59
CA THR A 230 -11.00 30.68 -36.27
C THR A 230 -10.30 29.32 -36.25
N ARG A 231 -9.89 28.87 -37.44
CA ARG A 231 -9.15 27.62 -37.68
C ARG A 231 -7.94 27.50 -36.76
N GLY A 232 -7.77 26.34 -36.13
CA GLY A 232 -6.68 26.09 -35.18
C GLY A 232 -6.97 26.48 -33.72
N ILE A 233 -8.18 26.97 -33.40
CA ILE A 233 -8.70 27.08 -32.02
C ILE A 233 -10.05 26.37 -31.90
N ALA A 234 -10.28 25.75 -30.73
CA ALA A 234 -11.60 25.38 -30.24
C ALA A 234 -11.86 26.03 -28.88
N LEU A 235 -13.07 26.55 -28.68
CA LEU A 235 -13.53 27.13 -27.42
C LEU A 235 -14.46 26.15 -26.70
N LEU A 236 -14.24 25.95 -25.41
CA LEU A 236 -14.99 25.01 -24.58
C LEU A 236 -15.68 25.75 -23.43
N ASP A 237 -17.01 25.83 -23.49
CA ASP A 237 -17.84 26.35 -22.39
C ASP A 237 -17.94 25.25 -21.31
N THR A 238 -17.22 25.42 -20.20
CA THR A 238 -17.28 24.45 -19.09
C THR A 238 -18.52 24.70 -18.23
N PRO A 239 -19.05 23.66 -17.55
CA PRO A 239 -20.02 23.83 -16.48
C PRO A 239 -19.56 24.85 -15.41
N ASP A 240 -20.52 25.38 -14.66
CA ASP A 240 -20.24 26.30 -13.56
C ASP A 240 -19.51 25.60 -12.41
N ILE A 241 -18.29 26.02 -12.09
CA ILE A 241 -17.45 25.42 -11.06
C ILE A 241 -17.97 25.59 -9.62
N ASP A 242 -18.87 26.56 -9.39
CA ASP A 242 -19.60 26.75 -8.13
C ASP A 242 -20.96 26.02 -8.09
N SER A 243 -21.13 24.97 -8.90
CA SER A 243 -22.29 24.08 -8.85
C SER A 243 -22.24 23.13 -7.65
N VAL A 244 -23.36 22.99 -6.94
CA VAL A 244 -23.51 22.05 -5.81
C VAL A 244 -23.59 20.56 -6.24
N VAL A 245 -23.60 20.29 -7.56
CA VAL A 245 -23.66 18.93 -8.12
C VAL A 245 -22.24 18.43 -8.36
N ARG A 246 -21.74 17.55 -7.48
CA ARG A 246 -20.36 17.03 -7.54
C ARG A 246 -19.97 16.48 -8.92
N ALA A 247 -20.86 15.77 -9.61
CA ALA A 247 -20.59 15.28 -10.96
C ALA A 247 -20.26 16.41 -11.97
N HIS A 248 -20.89 17.58 -11.87
CA HIS A 248 -20.58 18.72 -12.74
C HIS A 248 -19.21 19.34 -12.41
N TYR A 249 -18.82 19.33 -11.14
CA TYR A 249 -17.49 19.73 -10.67
C TYR A 249 -16.43 18.77 -11.22
N ASP A 250 -16.60 17.45 -11.01
CA ASP A 250 -15.68 16.42 -11.48
C ASP A 250 -15.50 16.48 -13.02
N PHE A 251 -16.58 16.64 -13.79
CA PHE A 251 -16.50 16.87 -15.24
C PHE A 251 -15.76 18.16 -15.60
N ALA A 252 -16.05 19.29 -14.94
CA ALA A 252 -15.39 20.55 -15.25
C ALA A 252 -13.86 20.44 -15.09
N TYR A 253 -13.38 19.81 -14.01
CA TYR A 253 -11.96 19.58 -13.80
C TYR A 253 -11.35 18.65 -14.85
N GLN A 254 -12.04 17.59 -15.31
CA GLN A 254 -11.54 16.73 -16.40
C GLN A 254 -11.32 17.52 -17.71
N PHE A 255 -12.24 18.42 -18.06
CA PHE A 255 -12.09 19.27 -19.26
C PHE A 255 -10.98 20.31 -19.12
N LEU A 256 -10.77 20.83 -17.91
CA LEU A 256 -9.65 21.73 -17.60
C LEU A 256 -8.31 21.01 -17.70
N ASP A 257 -8.23 19.76 -17.21
CA ASP A 257 -7.04 18.93 -17.29
C ASP A 257 -6.69 18.49 -18.73
N ALA A 258 -7.65 18.54 -19.65
CA ALA A 258 -7.46 18.30 -21.08
C ALA A 258 -7.20 19.56 -21.93
N SER A 259 -7.19 20.77 -21.34
CA SER A 259 -7.11 22.04 -22.08
C SER A 259 -5.71 22.65 -22.13
N ASP A 260 -5.38 23.27 -23.27
CA ASP A 260 -4.08 23.93 -23.55
C ASP A 260 -3.98 25.31 -22.92
N LEU A 261 -5.09 26.05 -22.91
CA LEU A 261 -5.18 27.41 -22.41
C LEU A 261 -6.49 27.58 -21.63
N TRP A 262 -6.43 28.30 -20.52
CA TRP A 262 -7.60 28.62 -19.71
C TRP A 262 -7.93 30.11 -19.85
N LEU A 263 -9.17 30.42 -20.23
CA LEU A 263 -9.73 31.75 -20.24
C LEU A 263 -10.65 31.90 -19.02
N PHE A 264 -10.07 32.30 -17.90
CA PHE A 264 -10.78 32.46 -16.64
C PHE A 264 -11.64 33.72 -16.64
N MET A 265 -12.92 33.61 -16.29
CA MET A 265 -13.91 34.67 -16.31
C MET A 265 -14.62 34.79 -14.96
N THR A 266 -14.54 35.96 -14.33
CA THR A 266 -15.31 36.26 -13.12
C THR A 266 -15.89 37.67 -13.20
N SER A 267 -16.95 37.93 -12.44
CA SER A 267 -17.60 39.24 -12.45
C SER A 267 -17.13 40.16 -11.34
N ALA A 268 -17.25 41.47 -11.55
CA ALA A 268 -16.93 42.55 -10.60
C ALA A 268 -17.52 42.39 -9.18
N THR A 269 -18.56 41.57 -9.00
CA THR A 269 -19.17 41.27 -7.70
C THR A 269 -18.70 39.98 -7.03
N ARG A 270 -17.91 39.14 -7.72
CA ARG A 270 -17.52 37.78 -7.28
C ARG A 270 -16.05 37.40 -7.51
N TYR A 271 -15.20 38.35 -7.90
CA TYR A 271 -13.75 38.08 -8.07
C TYR A 271 -13.02 37.84 -6.73
N ALA A 272 -13.63 38.21 -5.60
CA ALA A 272 -13.09 37.99 -4.26
C ALA A 272 -13.61 36.69 -3.58
N ASP A 273 -14.49 35.92 -4.24
CA ASP A 273 -15.05 34.67 -3.71
C ASP A 273 -13.95 33.59 -3.57
N ALA A 274 -13.92 32.83 -2.47
CA ALA A 274 -12.88 31.80 -2.27
C ALA A 274 -12.76 30.76 -3.41
N PRO A 275 -13.86 30.21 -3.98
CA PRO A 275 -13.77 29.26 -5.11
C PRO A 275 -13.17 29.83 -6.40
N VAL A 276 -13.14 31.16 -6.56
CA VAL A 276 -12.40 31.81 -7.67
C VAL A 276 -10.89 31.67 -7.45
N TRP A 277 -10.42 31.85 -6.22
CA TRP A 277 -9.01 31.75 -5.89
C TRP A 277 -8.54 30.29 -5.86
N GLU A 278 -9.33 29.36 -5.35
CA GLU A 278 -9.05 27.91 -5.42
C GLU A 278 -8.78 27.45 -6.87
N LEU A 279 -9.64 27.84 -7.81
CA LEU A 279 -9.46 27.53 -9.23
C LEU A 279 -8.23 28.22 -9.84
N LEU A 280 -7.93 29.47 -9.47
CA LEU A 280 -6.74 30.19 -9.95
C LEU A 280 -5.44 29.58 -9.40
N GLN A 281 -5.43 29.08 -8.15
CA GLN A 281 -4.29 28.32 -7.63
C GLN A 281 -4.14 26.98 -8.37
N HIS A 282 -5.23 26.27 -8.66
CA HIS A 282 -5.18 25.03 -9.44
C HIS A 282 -4.64 25.26 -10.87
N ALA A 283 -5.03 26.36 -11.53
CA ALA A 283 -4.47 26.78 -12.82
C ALA A 283 -2.94 26.95 -12.77
N ARG A 284 -2.47 27.63 -11.72
CA ARG A 284 -1.05 27.92 -11.46
C ARG A 284 -0.27 26.64 -11.11
N GLU A 285 -0.84 25.74 -10.31
CA GLU A 285 -0.25 24.46 -9.92
C GLU A 285 -0.11 23.49 -11.10
N ARG A 286 -1.05 23.52 -12.06
CA ARG A 286 -0.94 22.80 -13.34
C ARG A 286 0.02 23.47 -14.33
N GLY A 287 0.45 24.71 -14.07
CA GLY A 287 1.27 25.51 -14.98
C GLY A 287 0.56 25.89 -16.28
N ALA A 288 -0.77 26.01 -16.27
CA ALA A 288 -1.57 26.29 -17.45
C ALA A 288 -1.37 27.72 -17.97
N SER A 289 -1.32 27.89 -19.30
CA SER A 289 -1.39 29.21 -19.92
C SER A 289 -2.75 29.88 -19.62
N LEU A 290 -2.74 31.10 -19.08
CA LEU A 290 -3.89 31.73 -18.44
C LEU A 290 -4.18 33.13 -19.01
N GLY A 291 -5.37 33.30 -19.59
CA GLY A 291 -6.02 34.60 -19.81
C GLY A 291 -7.10 34.86 -18.75
N VAL A 292 -7.31 36.12 -18.39
CA VAL A 292 -8.27 36.52 -17.33
C VAL A 292 -9.24 37.58 -17.84
N VAL A 293 -10.53 37.41 -17.55
CA VAL A 293 -11.62 38.31 -17.92
C VAL A 293 -12.38 38.77 -16.67
N LEU A 294 -12.40 40.08 -16.42
CA LEU A 294 -13.23 40.69 -15.38
C LEU A 294 -14.50 41.26 -16.02
N SER A 295 -15.66 40.67 -15.73
CA SER A 295 -16.92 40.96 -16.40
C SER A 295 -17.91 41.78 -15.56
N ARG A 296 -18.87 42.42 -16.25
CA ARG A 296 -19.93 43.26 -15.65
C ARG A 296 -19.33 44.34 -14.73
N VAL A 297 -18.27 45.00 -15.20
CA VAL A 297 -17.59 46.08 -14.47
C VAL A 297 -18.41 47.37 -14.60
N PRO A 298 -18.94 47.96 -13.52
CA PRO A 298 -19.67 49.22 -13.59
C PRO A 298 -18.76 50.34 -14.10
N PRO A 299 -19.15 51.13 -15.13
CA PRO A 299 -18.29 52.16 -15.71
C PRO A 299 -17.76 53.19 -14.70
N SER A 300 -18.52 53.51 -13.65
CA SER A 300 -18.13 54.46 -12.60
C SER A 300 -17.02 53.97 -11.66
N HIS A 301 -16.82 52.65 -11.53
CA HIS A 301 -15.86 52.04 -10.61
C HIS A 301 -14.80 51.19 -11.34
N ARG A 302 -14.68 51.33 -12.67
CA ARG A 302 -13.79 50.51 -13.52
C ARG A 302 -12.36 50.49 -12.99
N THR A 303 -11.76 51.66 -12.73
CA THR A 303 -10.37 51.77 -12.27
C THR A 303 -10.17 51.09 -10.92
N GLU A 304 -11.00 51.42 -9.93
CA GLU A 304 -10.92 50.89 -8.56
C GLU A 304 -11.02 49.35 -8.52
N LEU A 305 -11.97 48.79 -9.27
CA LEU A 305 -12.20 47.34 -9.33
C LEU A 305 -11.11 46.60 -10.09
N VAL A 306 -10.60 47.18 -11.18
CA VAL A 306 -9.50 46.61 -11.97
C VAL A 306 -8.20 46.64 -11.18
N ASP A 307 -7.86 47.76 -10.55
CA ASP A 307 -6.62 47.91 -9.78
C ASP A 307 -6.62 47.00 -8.53
N HIS A 308 -7.76 46.88 -7.85
CA HIS A 308 -7.88 45.93 -6.74
C HIS A 308 -7.77 44.47 -7.21
N PHE A 309 -8.39 44.10 -8.33
CA PHE A 309 -8.29 42.74 -8.87
C PHE A 309 -6.87 42.42 -9.36
N ASN A 310 -6.15 43.38 -9.98
CA ASN A 310 -4.72 43.25 -10.28
C ASN A 310 -3.92 42.98 -9.01
N ALA A 311 -4.09 43.81 -7.98
CA ALA A 311 -3.39 43.64 -6.71
C ALA A 311 -3.64 42.27 -6.07
N MET A 312 -4.87 41.74 -6.16
CA MET A 312 -5.17 40.38 -5.68
C MET A 312 -4.50 39.28 -6.54
N LEU A 313 -4.49 39.39 -7.86
CA LEU A 313 -3.81 38.45 -8.76
C LEU A 313 -2.31 38.41 -8.48
N ASP A 314 -1.70 39.60 -8.42
CA ASP A 314 -0.25 39.76 -8.26
C ASP A 314 0.20 39.33 -6.86
N ALA A 315 -0.58 39.62 -5.80
CA ALA A 315 -0.34 39.14 -4.43
C ALA A 315 -0.49 37.61 -4.28
N ASN A 316 -1.32 36.96 -5.12
CA ASN A 316 -1.41 35.49 -5.19
C ASN A 316 -0.40 34.86 -6.15
N GLY A 317 0.44 35.66 -6.82
CA GLY A 317 1.43 35.20 -7.79
C GLY A 317 0.81 34.66 -9.10
N VAL A 318 -0.41 35.05 -9.43
CA VAL A 318 -1.14 34.58 -10.62
C VAL A 318 -0.67 35.34 -11.86
N GLN A 319 0.27 34.75 -12.59
CA GLN A 319 0.87 35.34 -13.80
C GLN A 319 -0.07 35.21 -15.03
N ALA A 320 -1.13 36.02 -15.03
CA ALA A 320 -1.97 36.23 -16.22
C ALA A 320 -1.41 37.39 -17.06
N GLU A 321 -0.80 37.07 -18.20
CA GLU A 321 -0.26 38.05 -19.16
C GLU A 321 -1.37 38.80 -19.91
N HIS A 322 -2.48 38.12 -20.20
CA HIS A 322 -3.61 38.65 -20.94
C HIS A 322 -4.80 38.89 -20.00
N ARG A 323 -5.16 40.16 -19.79
CA ARG A 323 -6.21 40.60 -18.85
C ARG A 323 -7.24 41.49 -19.57
N PHE A 324 -8.53 41.17 -19.52
CA PHE A 324 -9.58 41.80 -20.33
C PHE A 324 -10.80 42.27 -19.49
N VAL A 325 -11.26 43.51 -19.65
CA VAL A 325 -12.49 44.02 -19.01
C VAL A 325 -13.68 43.88 -19.97
N ILE A 326 -14.75 43.26 -19.48
CA ILE A 326 -16.10 43.39 -20.07
C ILE A 326 -16.90 44.32 -19.14
N PRO A 327 -17.24 45.56 -19.55
CA PRO A 327 -18.05 46.46 -18.75
C PRO A 327 -19.49 45.93 -18.56
N GLU A 328 -20.24 46.54 -17.64
CA GLU A 328 -21.67 46.26 -17.49
C GLU A 328 -22.46 46.96 -18.60
N THR A 329 -22.94 46.18 -19.57
CA THR A 329 -23.64 46.67 -20.78
C THR A 329 -24.86 45.83 -21.12
N GLY A 330 -25.74 46.38 -21.97
CA GLY A 330 -26.83 45.63 -22.57
C GLY A 330 -26.33 44.50 -23.47
N ILE A 331 -27.12 43.42 -23.54
CA ILE A 331 -26.96 42.29 -24.45
C ILE A 331 -27.96 42.48 -25.59
N VAL A 332 -27.53 42.37 -26.83
CA VAL A 332 -28.38 42.53 -28.03
C VAL A 332 -28.56 41.15 -28.67
N ASP A 333 -29.81 40.71 -28.84
CA ASP A 333 -30.20 39.40 -29.42
C ASP A 333 -29.50 38.15 -28.83
N GLY A 334 -28.95 38.28 -27.61
CA GLY A 334 -28.22 37.22 -26.91
C GLY A 334 -26.69 37.37 -26.92
N PHE A 335 -26.17 38.37 -27.62
CA PHE A 335 -24.74 38.63 -27.84
C PHE A 335 -24.25 39.91 -27.13
N LEU A 336 -22.94 39.96 -26.85
CA LEU A 336 -22.26 41.20 -26.48
C LEU A 336 -22.04 42.07 -27.73
N PRO A 337 -22.04 43.41 -27.62
CA PRO A 337 -21.56 44.29 -28.68
C PRO A 337 -20.11 43.97 -29.10
N ASP A 338 -19.83 43.95 -30.41
CA ASP A 338 -18.55 43.56 -31.01
C ASP A 338 -17.36 44.25 -30.34
N GLU A 339 -17.40 45.57 -30.18
CA GLU A 339 -16.38 46.41 -29.54
C GLU A 339 -15.89 45.90 -28.17
N ILE A 340 -16.72 45.15 -27.45
CA ILE A 340 -16.46 44.69 -26.08
C ILE A 340 -15.74 43.33 -26.06
N PHE A 341 -16.04 42.43 -27.00
CA PHE A 341 -15.40 41.11 -27.05
C PHE A 341 -14.33 40.99 -28.13
N GLN A 342 -14.25 41.93 -29.07
CA GLN A 342 -13.25 41.94 -30.14
C GLN A 342 -11.81 41.84 -29.62
N PRO A 343 -11.36 42.50 -28.53
CA PRO A 343 -10.00 42.33 -28.02
C PRO A 343 -9.67 40.90 -27.55
N ILE A 344 -10.68 40.17 -27.06
CA ILE A 344 -10.55 38.74 -26.69
C ILE A 344 -10.48 37.90 -27.97
N ARG A 345 -11.33 38.21 -28.96
CA ARG A 345 -11.33 37.53 -30.27
C ARG A 345 -10.01 37.71 -31.00
N ASP A 346 -9.50 38.93 -31.12
CA ASP A 346 -8.25 39.26 -31.80
C ASP A 346 -7.05 38.54 -31.18
N TRP A 347 -7.00 38.45 -29.84
CA TRP A 347 -5.97 37.71 -29.14
C TRP A 347 -6.01 36.20 -29.41
N LEU A 348 -7.21 35.59 -29.41
CA LEU A 348 -7.38 34.19 -29.79
C LEU A 348 -7.00 33.99 -31.27
N ASP A 349 -7.49 34.84 -32.15
CA ASP A 349 -7.22 34.83 -33.59
C ASP A 349 -5.72 34.92 -33.90
N ASP A 350 -5.00 35.84 -33.28
CA ASP A 350 -3.54 35.96 -33.44
C ASP A 350 -2.82 34.74 -32.86
N THR A 351 -3.26 34.23 -31.70
CA THR A 351 -2.71 33.00 -31.09
C THR A 351 -2.92 31.76 -31.99
N ALA A 352 -4.02 31.69 -32.75
CA ALA A 352 -4.27 30.65 -33.74
C ALA A 352 -3.41 30.80 -35.00
N LYS A 353 -3.34 32.02 -35.55
CA LYS A 353 -2.63 32.34 -36.82
C LYS A 353 -1.11 32.30 -36.66
N ARG A 354 -0.58 32.69 -35.49
CA ARG A 354 0.85 32.74 -35.18
C ARG A 354 1.38 31.40 -34.67
N ALA A 355 2.00 30.64 -35.58
CA ALA A 355 2.64 29.36 -35.25
C ALA A 355 3.67 29.47 -34.10
N ASP A 356 4.37 30.60 -33.97
CA ASP A 356 5.33 30.86 -32.89
C ASP A 356 4.66 31.04 -31.51
N ARG A 357 3.47 31.66 -31.45
CA ARG A 357 2.66 31.79 -30.22
C ARG A 357 1.94 30.49 -29.89
N ARG A 358 1.32 29.84 -30.88
CA ARG A 358 0.68 28.53 -30.73
C ARG A 358 1.64 27.48 -30.16
N VAL A 359 2.84 27.36 -30.71
CA VAL A 359 3.86 26.45 -30.17
C VAL A 359 4.29 26.86 -28.76
N ALA A 360 4.26 28.15 -28.42
CA ALA A 360 4.61 28.62 -27.08
C ALA A 360 3.60 28.21 -26.01
N VAL A 361 2.30 28.45 -26.26
CA VAL A 361 1.20 28.05 -25.36
C VAL A 361 1.26 26.55 -25.07
N LEU A 362 1.46 25.73 -26.12
CA LEU A 362 1.63 24.29 -25.97
C LEU A 362 2.89 23.92 -25.17
N SER A 363 4.04 24.52 -25.51
CA SER A 363 5.30 24.25 -24.80
C SER A 363 5.20 24.64 -23.32
N GLN A 364 4.49 25.72 -23.01
CA GLN A 364 4.28 26.22 -21.65
C GLN A 364 3.39 25.27 -20.84
N THR A 365 2.17 24.98 -21.31
CA THR A 365 1.23 24.12 -20.57
C THR A 365 1.74 22.68 -20.47
N MET A 366 2.39 22.14 -21.50
CA MET A 366 3.03 20.81 -21.42
C MET A 366 4.23 20.81 -20.46
N ALA A 367 5.12 21.81 -20.50
CA ALA A 367 6.25 21.89 -19.57
C ALA A 367 5.79 22.08 -18.12
N GLY A 368 4.77 22.92 -17.89
CA GLY A 368 4.16 23.13 -16.57
C GLY A 368 3.59 21.83 -16.00
N MET A 369 2.82 21.08 -16.79
CA MET A 369 2.30 19.77 -16.37
C MET A 369 3.42 18.77 -16.07
N LEU A 370 4.46 18.70 -16.90
CA LEU A 370 5.64 17.84 -16.69
C LEU A 370 6.44 18.24 -15.44
N ASP A 371 6.56 19.54 -15.12
CA ASP A 371 7.18 19.99 -13.87
C ASP A 371 6.41 19.54 -12.62
N THR A 372 5.09 19.31 -12.70
CA THR A 372 4.36 18.70 -11.57
C THR A 372 4.80 17.26 -11.32
N PHE A 373 5.18 16.49 -12.36
CA PHE A 373 5.51 15.07 -12.22
C PHE A 373 6.79 14.86 -11.38
N LYS A 374 7.71 15.84 -11.36
CA LYS A 374 8.93 15.87 -10.53
C LYS A 374 8.68 15.77 -9.02
N VAL A 375 7.51 16.17 -8.56
CA VAL A 375 7.11 16.05 -7.15
C VAL A 375 6.19 14.85 -6.97
N ARG A 376 5.25 14.66 -7.90
CA ARG A 376 4.14 13.72 -7.76
C ARG A 376 4.54 12.27 -8.02
N VAL A 377 5.40 12.00 -9.00
CA VAL A 377 5.90 10.63 -9.26
C VAL A 377 6.84 10.15 -8.15
N PRO A 378 7.77 10.97 -7.61
CA PRO A 378 8.52 10.62 -6.40
C PRO A 378 7.67 10.39 -5.16
N ARG A 379 6.60 11.16 -4.92
CA ARG A 379 5.65 10.90 -3.81
C ARG A 379 4.96 9.54 -3.96
N LEU A 380 4.46 9.25 -5.16
CA LEU A 380 3.85 7.97 -5.50
C LEU A 380 4.85 6.80 -5.34
N ALA A 381 6.10 6.97 -5.77
CA ALA A 381 7.15 5.96 -5.62
C ALA A 381 7.50 5.71 -4.14
N ALA A 382 7.66 6.76 -3.33
CA ALA A 382 7.93 6.64 -1.90
C ALA A 382 6.79 5.94 -1.13
N HIS A 383 5.52 6.13 -1.56
CA HIS A 383 4.40 5.37 -1.00
C HIS A 383 4.46 3.88 -1.38
N VAL A 384 4.93 3.55 -2.59
CA VAL A 384 5.17 2.14 -3.00
C VAL A 384 6.31 1.52 -2.19
N ASP A 385 7.40 2.26 -1.93
CA ASP A 385 8.45 1.79 -1.00
C ASP A 385 7.90 1.53 0.41
N ALA A 386 7.04 2.40 0.93
CA ALA A 386 6.38 2.20 2.23
C ALA A 386 5.52 0.92 2.26
N GLN A 387 4.81 0.61 1.17
CA GLN A 387 4.04 -0.64 1.01
C GLN A 387 4.96 -1.88 1.02
N VAL A 388 6.08 -1.85 0.30
CA VAL A 388 7.10 -2.93 0.28
C VAL A 388 7.74 -3.12 1.65
N VAL A 389 8.13 -2.03 2.32
CA VAL A 389 8.69 -2.04 3.67
C VAL A 389 7.70 -2.62 4.69
N LEU A 390 6.42 -2.25 4.60
CA LEU A 390 5.39 -2.80 5.49
C LEU A 390 5.22 -4.31 5.29
N ARG A 391 5.11 -4.82 4.05
CA ARG A 391 5.01 -6.28 3.79
C ARG A 391 6.21 -7.04 4.36
N THR A 392 7.42 -6.54 4.11
CA THR A 392 8.67 -7.14 4.60
C THR A 392 8.73 -7.12 6.12
N ARG A 393 8.27 -6.05 6.76
CA ARG A 393 8.16 -5.97 8.22
C ARG A 393 7.14 -6.96 8.77
N LEU A 394 5.88 -6.92 8.33
CA LEU A 394 4.81 -7.78 8.86
C LEU A 394 5.16 -9.28 8.78
N ARG A 395 5.78 -9.70 7.67
CA ARG A 395 6.33 -11.06 7.51
C ARG A 395 7.46 -11.34 8.51
N LYS A 396 8.47 -10.48 8.61
CA LYS A 396 9.60 -10.66 9.52
C LYS A 396 9.21 -10.67 11.00
N GLU A 397 8.22 -9.87 11.40
CA GLU A 397 7.70 -9.85 12.79
C GLU A 397 7.05 -11.21 13.12
N ALA A 398 6.34 -11.83 12.16
CA ALA A 398 5.78 -13.18 12.31
C ALA A 398 6.87 -14.26 12.41
N GLU A 399 7.83 -14.28 11.47
CA GLU A 399 9.01 -15.16 11.50
C GLU A 399 9.78 -15.04 12.84
N THR A 400 9.94 -13.81 13.34
CA THR A 400 10.61 -13.53 14.61
C THR A 400 9.82 -14.08 15.81
N ALA A 401 8.51 -13.94 15.83
CA ALA A 401 7.68 -14.46 16.92
C ALA A 401 7.72 -16.00 17.00
N TYR A 402 7.55 -16.70 15.88
CA TYR A 402 7.57 -18.17 15.87
C TYR A 402 8.98 -18.75 16.05
N SER A 403 10.03 -18.08 15.59
CA SER A 403 11.42 -18.51 15.91
C SER A 403 11.76 -18.32 17.40
N THR A 404 11.26 -17.25 18.03
CA THR A 404 11.36 -17.04 19.49
C THR A 404 10.59 -18.12 20.25
N ALA A 405 9.37 -18.44 19.81
CA ALA A 405 8.53 -19.50 20.36
C ALA A 405 9.21 -20.88 20.32
N LEU A 406 9.89 -21.20 19.21
CA LEU A 406 10.67 -22.44 19.05
C LEU A 406 11.92 -22.47 19.95
N GLY A 407 12.47 -21.31 20.32
CA GLY A 407 13.50 -21.17 21.35
C GLY A 407 12.97 -21.40 22.77
N GLU A 408 11.85 -20.77 23.13
CA GLU A 408 11.17 -21.00 24.42
C GLU A 408 10.80 -22.49 24.62
N PHE A 409 10.47 -23.20 23.55
CA PHE A 409 10.19 -24.64 23.60
C PHE A 409 11.44 -25.49 23.91
N ASP A 410 12.59 -25.15 23.33
CA ASP A 410 13.86 -25.83 23.60
C ASP A 410 14.36 -25.55 25.03
N GLU A 411 14.17 -24.34 25.56
CA GLU A 411 14.41 -24.03 26.99
C GLU A 411 13.43 -24.78 27.91
N GLY A 412 12.13 -24.69 27.64
CA GLY A 412 11.07 -25.35 28.42
C GLY A 412 11.18 -26.88 28.50
N THR A 413 11.86 -27.50 27.52
CA THR A 413 12.18 -28.95 27.49
C THR A 413 13.58 -29.29 28.02
N ARG A 414 14.28 -28.34 28.65
CA ARG A 414 15.58 -28.54 29.35
C ARG A 414 15.47 -28.31 30.85
N ASP A 415 14.68 -27.34 31.26
CA ASP A 415 14.64 -26.77 32.62
C ASP A 415 13.91 -27.61 33.69
N GLY A 416 13.37 -28.78 33.34
CA GLY A 416 12.58 -29.59 34.27
C GLY A 416 11.19 -29.02 34.60
N ARG A 417 10.81 -27.86 34.05
CA ARG A 417 9.50 -27.19 34.26
C ARG A 417 8.31 -28.11 33.92
N LEU A 418 8.48 -29.00 32.94
CA LEU A 418 7.49 -30.02 32.55
C LEU A 418 7.39 -31.20 33.53
N LEU A 419 8.36 -31.39 34.43
CA LEU A 419 8.36 -32.43 35.48
C LEU A 419 7.82 -31.86 36.80
N ALA A 420 6.72 -31.13 36.73
CA ALA A 420 6.02 -30.52 37.85
C ALA A 420 4.56 -31.01 37.93
N GLY A 421 3.89 -30.74 39.06
CA GLY A 421 2.47 -31.06 39.25
C GLY A 421 2.14 -32.54 39.01
N GLU A 422 1.17 -32.82 38.13
CA GLU A 422 0.74 -34.19 37.83
C GLU A 422 1.88 -35.06 37.28
N VAL A 423 2.70 -34.54 36.35
CA VAL A 423 3.78 -35.35 35.73
C VAL A 423 4.76 -35.86 36.79
N LEU A 424 5.09 -35.01 37.77
CA LEU A 424 5.94 -35.39 38.90
C LEU A 424 5.28 -36.45 39.78
N ALA A 425 3.99 -36.30 40.09
CA ALA A 425 3.24 -37.28 40.88
C ALA A 425 3.13 -38.65 40.18
N ARG A 426 2.87 -38.67 38.86
CA ARG A 426 2.85 -39.92 38.06
C ARG A 426 4.24 -40.57 38.00
N TRP A 427 5.30 -39.77 37.89
CA TRP A 427 6.68 -40.27 37.93
C TRP A 427 7.02 -40.90 39.28
N GLN A 428 6.70 -40.22 40.39
CA GLN A 428 6.94 -40.71 41.75
C GLN A 428 6.17 -42.01 42.03
N ASP A 429 4.88 -42.10 41.66
CA ASP A 429 4.07 -43.32 41.78
C ASP A 429 4.66 -44.52 41.00
N TYR A 430 5.08 -44.29 39.75
CA TYR A 430 5.69 -45.31 38.90
C TYR A 430 7.06 -45.78 39.41
N ALA A 431 7.89 -44.86 39.93
CA ALA A 431 9.20 -45.17 40.51
C ALA A 431 9.08 -45.89 41.87
N ALA A 432 8.33 -45.31 42.82
CA ALA A 432 8.24 -45.81 44.20
C ALA A 432 7.54 -47.18 44.32
N SER A 433 6.55 -47.47 43.46
CA SER A 433 5.89 -48.78 43.42
C SER A 433 6.79 -49.94 42.97
N GLY A 434 7.99 -49.63 42.46
CA GLY A 434 9.02 -50.60 42.08
C GLY A 434 8.81 -51.24 40.69
N ASP A 435 7.81 -50.79 39.93
CA ASP A 435 7.51 -51.29 38.58
C ASP A 435 8.54 -50.81 37.54
N LEU A 436 9.07 -49.59 37.70
CA LEU A 436 10.29 -49.12 37.04
C LEU A 436 11.41 -50.17 37.17
N GLY A 437 11.69 -50.60 38.41
CA GLY A 437 12.67 -51.66 38.67
C GLY A 437 12.27 -53.02 38.09
N ALA A 438 10.99 -53.32 37.93
CA ALA A 438 10.52 -54.57 37.32
C ALA A 438 10.80 -54.59 35.80
N GLY A 439 10.49 -53.51 35.08
CA GLY A 439 10.81 -53.36 33.65
C GLY A 439 12.32 -53.41 33.39
N LEU A 440 13.12 -52.79 34.26
CA LEU A 440 14.59 -52.76 34.17
C LEU A 440 15.31 -54.05 34.57
N ARG A 441 14.65 -54.98 35.28
CA ARG A 441 15.20 -56.31 35.61
C ARG A 441 14.90 -57.36 34.54
N GLY A 442 14.00 -57.06 33.60
CA GLY A 442 13.64 -57.92 32.49
C GLY A 442 12.90 -59.21 32.89
N LYS A 443 12.54 -60.03 31.89
CA LYS A 443 11.80 -61.28 32.08
C LYS A 443 12.68 -62.43 32.61
N ARG A 444 13.30 -62.27 33.78
CA ARG A 444 13.95 -63.39 34.49
C ARG A 444 12.90 -64.41 34.96
N ALA A 445 12.98 -65.62 34.40
CA ALA A 445 12.09 -66.72 34.71
C ALA A 445 12.42 -67.34 36.09
N GLY A 446 11.89 -66.76 37.18
CA GLY A 446 12.05 -67.34 38.52
C GLY A 446 11.31 -66.57 39.61
N SER A 447 10.16 -67.12 40.06
CA SER A 447 9.66 -67.08 41.45
C SER A 447 8.19 -67.55 41.52
N GLY A 448 7.92 -68.47 42.45
CA GLY A 448 6.65 -69.19 42.61
C GLY A 448 5.56 -68.41 43.35
N MET A 449 5.09 -67.31 42.77
CA MET A 449 3.94 -66.54 43.28
C MET A 449 2.63 -66.99 42.62
N LYS A 450 1.53 -67.05 43.38
CA LYS A 450 0.19 -67.50 42.90
C LYS A 450 -0.26 -66.72 41.66
N ARG A 451 -0.78 -67.45 40.67
CA ARG A 451 -1.03 -66.99 39.29
C ARG A 451 -2.00 -65.79 39.17
N GLY A 452 -2.94 -65.64 40.12
CA GLY A 452 -3.92 -64.54 40.16
C GLY A 452 -3.31 -63.18 40.48
N GLY A 453 -2.73 -63.02 41.69
CA GLY A 453 -2.13 -61.75 42.12
C GLY A 453 -0.96 -61.28 41.23
N LYS A 454 -0.31 -62.20 40.52
CA LYS A 454 0.75 -61.89 39.55
C LYS A 454 0.22 -61.14 38.32
N ARG A 455 -1.02 -61.39 37.88
CA ARG A 455 -1.69 -60.66 36.78
C ARG A 455 -2.11 -59.25 37.20
N ALA A 456 -2.87 -59.14 38.31
CA ALA A 456 -3.35 -57.87 38.83
C ALA A 456 -2.20 -56.87 39.08
N ARG A 457 -1.05 -57.33 39.60
CA ARG A 457 0.14 -56.47 39.75
C ARG A 457 0.72 -56.01 38.41
N THR A 458 0.80 -56.86 37.39
CA THR A 458 1.28 -56.44 36.07
C THR A 458 0.31 -55.51 35.35
N GLU A 459 -1.00 -55.70 35.52
CA GLU A 459 -2.05 -54.84 34.97
C GLU A 459 -2.01 -53.44 35.63
N ALA A 460 -1.84 -53.38 36.96
CA ALA A 460 -1.66 -52.12 37.68
C ALA A 460 -0.35 -51.38 37.32
N GLY A 461 0.75 -52.12 37.12
CA GLY A 461 2.04 -51.55 36.68
C GLY A 461 1.98 -50.98 35.25
N ALA A 462 1.31 -51.69 34.33
CA ALA A 462 1.06 -51.20 32.97
C ALA A 462 0.16 -49.94 32.98
N SER A 463 -0.92 -49.94 33.76
CA SER A 463 -1.81 -48.79 33.91
C SER A 463 -1.06 -47.52 34.36
N ARG A 464 -0.15 -47.64 35.34
CA ARG A 464 0.65 -46.49 35.82
C ARG A 464 1.73 -46.04 34.82
N HIS A 465 2.32 -46.96 34.05
CA HIS A 465 3.17 -46.60 32.90
C HIS A 465 2.38 -45.78 31.86
N THR A 466 1.21 -46.26 31.44
CA THR A 466 0.36 -45.55 30.45
C THR A 466 -0.15 -44.21 30.98
N ALA A 467 -0.47 -44.11 32.27
CA ALA A 467 -0.87 -42.85 32.90
C ALA A 467 0.27 -41.81 32.90
N LEU A 468 1.51 -42.22 33.19
CA LEU A 468 2.69 -41.36 33.10
C LEU A 468 2.99 -40.94 31.65
N GLU A 469 2.93 -41.86 30.68
CA GLU A 469 3.11 -41.54 29.26
C GLU A 469 2.05 -40.54 28.75
N THR A 470 0.80 -40.71 29.21
CA THR A 470 -0.31 -39.79 28.90
C THR A 470 -0.08 -38.41 29.53
N ALA A 471 0.31 -38.34 30.79
CA ALA A 471 0.61 -37.07 31.47
C ALA A 471 1.78 -36.32 30.80
N LEU A 472 2.85 -37.03 30.44
CA LEU A 472 3.99 -36.47 29.68
C LEU A 472 3.54 -35.93 28.30
N ARG A 473 2.70 -36.69 27.58
CA ARG A 473 2.12 -36.28 26.29
C ARG A 473 1.26 -35.03 26.44
N SER A 474 0.35 -34.98 27.41
CA SER A 474 -0.51 -33.83 27.67
C SER A 474 0.27 -32.59 28.12
N ALA A 475 1.31 -32.74 28.94
CA ALA A 475 2.15 -31.62 29.36
C ALA A 475 2.95 -31.02 28.19
N LEU A 476 3.53 -31.85 27.31
CA LEU A 476 4.17 -31.40 26.07
C LEU A 476 3.19 -30.72 25.12
N GLN A 477 1.96 -31.26 24.99
CA GLN A 477 0.90 -30.64 24.18
C GLN A 477 0.53 -29.25 24.73
N ALA A 478 0.27 -29.14 26.04
CA ALA A 478 -0.09 -27.89 26.69
C ALA A 478 1.01 -26.83 26.56
N LEU A 479 2.29 -27.21 26.69
CA LEU A 479 3.42 -26.28 26.51
C LEU A 479 3.48 -25.72 25.09
N VAL A 480 3.44 -26.58 24.05
CA VAL A 480 3.55 -26.12 22.66
C VAL A 480 2.34 -25.30 22.24
N VAL A 481 1.12 -25.64 22.68
CA VAL A 481 -0.07 -24.80 22.44
C VAL A 481 0.03 -23.47 23.18
N SER A 482 0.48 -23.44 24.45
CA SER A 482 0.65 -22.19 25.20
C SER A 482 1.78 -21.29 24.67
N ILE A 483 2.79 -21.88 24.02
CA ILE A 483 3.83 -21.17 23.29
C ILE A 483 3.28 -20.63 21.95
N GLY A 484 2.58 -21.46 21.17
CA GLY A 484 1.98 -21.08 19.89
C GLY A 484 0.91 -19.99 20.02
N ASP A 485 0.05 -20.06 21.04
CA ASP A 485 -0.98 -19.05 21.31
C ASP A 485 -0.35 -17.70 21.69
N ARG A 486 0.74 -17.68 22.48
CA ARG A 486 1.47 -16.44 22.79
C ARG A 486 2.22 -15.88 21.57
N ALA A 487 2.73 -16.73 20.68
CA ALA A 487 3.31 -16.29 19.41
C ALA A 487 2.24 -15.64 18.53
N ALA A 488 1.09 -16.30 18.35
CA ALA A 488 -0.03 -15.79 17.58
C ALA A 488 -0.57 -14.46 18.14
N GLU A 489 -0.79 -14.38 19.46
CA GLU A 489 -1.20 -13.16 20.16
C GLU A 489 -0.20 -12.01 19.93
N GLN A 490 1.11 -12.28 20.02
CA GLN A 490 2.15 -11.28 19.78
C GLN A 490 2.18 -10.81 18.32
N VAL A 491 2.03 -11.70 17.34
CA VAL A 491 1.96 -11.31 15.91
C VAL A 491 0.69 -10.49 15.66
N ALA A 492 -0.47 -10.96 16.11
CA ALA A 492 -1.73 -10.25 15.98
C ALA A 492 -1.71 -8.87 16.67
N ARG A 493 -0.99 -8.74 17.80
CA ARG A 493 -0.75 -7.45 18.46
C ARG A 493 0.08 -6.51 17.58
N VAL A 494 1.28 -6.93 17.16
CA VAL A 494 2.17 -6.09 16.33
C VAL A 494 1.50 -5.71 15.01
N TRP A 495 0.71 -6.62 14.42
CA TRP A 495 -0.07 -6.31 13.21
C TRP A 495 -1.21 -5.33 13.50
N ARG A 496 -1.98 -5.49 14.59
CA ARG A 496 -3.03 -4.54 15.00
C ARG A 496 -2.49 -3.15 15.36
N ASP A 497 -1.25 -3.05 15.84
CA ASP A 497 -0.58 -1.78 16.14
C ASP A 497 -0.15 -0.99 14.87
N ASN A 498 -0.29 -1.57 13.66
CA ASN A 498 -0.02 -0.92 12.38
C ASN A 498 -1.33 -0.87 11.54
N PRO A 499 -1.78 0.29 11.00
CA PRO A 499 -3.07 0.40 10.30
C PRO A 499 -3.29 -0.67 9.20
N GLY A 500 -2.31 -0.85 8.31
CA GLY A 500 -2.41 -1.86 7.24
C GLY A 500 -2.39 -3.30 7.75
N GLY A 501 -1.71 -3.57 8.88
CA GLY A 501 -1.75 -4.88 9.53
C GLY A 501 -3.11 -5.16 10.19
N ALA A 502 -3.73 -4.16 10.81
CA ALA A 502 -5.07 -4.24 11.35
C ALA A 502 -6.12 -4.48 10.25
N ALA A 503 -6.01 -3.76 9.13
CA ALA A 503 -6.88 -3.92 7.97
C ALA A 503 -6.78 -5.33 7.36
N LEU A 504 -5.57 -5.87 7.22
CA LEU A 504 -5.32 -7.23 6.74
C LEU A 504 -5.98 -8.29 7.63
N LEU A 505 -5.78 -8.21 8.96
CA LEU A 505 -6.41 -9.16 9.90
C LEU A 505 -7.94 -9.08 9.85
N ALA A 506 -8.50 -7.87 9.82
CA ALA A 506 -9.95 -7.67 9.71
C ALA A 506 -10.52 -8.22 8.39
N ALA A 507 -9.81 -8.04 7.27
CA ALA A 507 -10.21 -8.59 5.97
C ALA A 507 -10.18 -10.13 5.97
N ALA A 508 -9.14 -10.73 6.55
CA ALA A 508 -8.98 -12.18 6.67
C ALA A 508 -10.05 -12.81 7.59
N ASP A 509 -10.31 -12.23 8.77
CA ASP A 509 -11.39 -12.68 9.66
C ASP A 509 -12.77 -12.57 8.98
N ALA A 510 -13.03 -11.47 8.27
CA ALA A 510 -14.24 -11.32 7.47
C ALA A 510 -14.35 -12.36 6.34
N SER A 511 -13.22 -12.76 5.74
CA SER A 511 -13.17 -13.82 4.72
C SER A 511 -13.51 -15.19 5.32
N ARG A 512 -12.90 -15.55 6.45
CA ARG A 512 -13.22 -16.77 7.20
C ARG A 512 -14.69 -16.82 7.60
N ILE A 513 -15.25 -15.74 8.16
CA ILE A 513 -16.65 -15.66 8.59
C ILE A 513 -17.61 -15.87 7.40
N ARG A 514 -17.29 -15.33 6.21
CA ARG A 514 -18.03 -15.63 4.97
C ARG A 514 -17.94 -17.11 4.58
N GLY A 515 -16.74 -17.71 4.64
CA GLY A 515 -16.53 -19.13 4.35
C GLY A 515 -17.27 -20.08 5.31
N GLU A 516 -17.19 -19.83 6.62
CA GLU A 516 -17.91 -20.59 7.65
C GLU A 516 -19.43 -20.45 7.53
N ARG A 517 -19.92 -19.31 7.06
CA ARG A 517 -21.33 -19.10 6.76
C ARG A 517 -21.75 -19.88 5.51
N ALA A 518 -21.03 -19.75 4.40
CA ALA A 518 -21.31 -20.46 3.16
C ALA A 518 -21.26 -21.99 3.35
N LYS A 519 -20.31 -22.49 4.15
CA LYS A 519 -20.25 -23.91 4.54
C LYS A 519 -21.51 -24.36 5.29
N ARG A 520 -21.99 -23.59 6.28
CA ARG A 520 -23.23 -23.91 7.02
C ARG A 520 -24.47 -23.84 6.14
N GLU A 521 -24.55 -22.86 5.24
CA GLU A 521 -25.63 -22.75 4.26
C GLU A 521 -25.64 -23.95 3.29
N PHE A 522 -24.47 -24.44 2.87
CA PHE A 522 -24.31 -25.68 2.10
C PHE A 522 -24.70 -26.93 2.90
N GLU A 523 -24.16 -27.13 4.11
CA GLU A 523 -24.45 -28.30 4.97
C GLU A 523 -25.94 -28.38 5.35
N SER A 524 -26.60 -27.22 5.52
CA SER A 524 -28.04 -27.11 5.68
C SER A 524 -28.81 -27.52 4.41
N ALA A 525 -28.36 -27.09 3.22
CA ALA A 525 -29.00 -27.40 1.95
C ALA A 525 -28.90 -28.89 1.57
N PHE A 526 -27.87 -29.60 2.03
CA PHE A 526 -27.65 -31.03 1.75
C PHE A 526 -28.12 -31.99 2.85
N GLY A 527 -28.82 -31.50 3.88
CA GLY A 527 -29.63 -32.36 4.77
C GLY A 527 -28.83 -33.31 5.68
N HIS A 528 -27.62 -32.93 6.09
CA HIS A 528 -26.80 -33.70 7.06
C HIS A 528 -26.53 -32.95 8.37
N ALA A 529 -27.36 -31.96 8.68
CA ALA A 529 -27.40 -31.35 10.00
C ALA A 529 -28.01 -32.32 11.04
N VAL A 530 -27.14 -33.00 11.80
CA VAL A 530 -27.52 -33.52 13.12
C VAL A 530 -27.76 -32.29 14.01
N ALA A 531 -29.02 -32.05 14.37
CA ALA A 531 -29.42 -30.94 15.22
C ALA A 531 -29.17 -31.28 16.71
N GLU A 532 -27.90 -31.41 17.10
CA GLU A 532 -27.48 -31.34 18.51
C GLU A 532 -26.90 -29.95 18.82
N GLU A 533 -26.95 -29.59 20.10
CA GLU A 533 -26.97 -28.19 20.54
C GLU A 533 -25.60 -27.52 20.53
N ALA A 534 -25.47 -26.43 19.78
CA ALA A 534 -24.53 -25.36 20.11
C ALA A 534 -25.04 -24.00 19.62
N GLY A 535 -25.55 -23.18 20.53
CA GLY A 535 -25.59 -21.73 20.36
C GLY A 535 -24.18 -21.19 20.46
N ALA A 536 -23.35 -21.42 19.43
CA ALA A 536 -22.00 -20.91 19.37
C ALA A 536 -22.03 -19.38 19.24
N ASP A 537 -21.66 -18.70 20.33
CA ASP A 537 -21.28 -17.29 20.30
C ASP A 537 -20.35 -17.01 19.11
N LEU A 538 -20.46 -15.82 18.50
CA LEU A 538 -19.39 -15.33 17.64
C LEU A 538 -18.05 -15.43 18.39
N PRO A 539 -16.98 -15.93 17.75
CA PRO A 539 -15.72 -16.21 18.43
C PRO A 539 -15.24 -14.93 19.13
N LYS A 540 -15.06 -15.01 20.46
CA LYS A 540 -14.76 -13.85 21.33
C LYS A 540 -13.35 -13.28 21.16
N HIS A 541 -12.59 -13.84 20.21
CA HIS A 541 -11.24 -13.50 19.80
C HIS A 541 -11.17 -13.64 18.26
N GLY A 542 -10.32 -12.85 17.60
CA GLY A 542 -10.05 -12.97 16.16
C GLY A 542 -9.32 -14.27 15.81
N ALA A 543 -9.35 -14.67 14.55
CA ALA A 543 -8.74 -15.92 14.07
C ALA A 543 -7.23 -16.04 14.33
N PHE A 544 -6.56 -14.90 14.44
CA PHE A 544 -5.11 -14.80 14.59
C PHE A 544 -4.67 -14.50 16.02
N ASP A 545 -5.61 -14.32 16.96
CA ASP A 545 -5.31 -14.12 18.39
C ASP A 545 -4.81 -15.41 19.07
N ARG A 546 -4.84 -16.57 18.37
CA ARG A 546 -4.40 -17.89 18.81
C ARG A 546 -3.87 -18.75 17.65
N SER A 547 -3.29 -19.89 18.00
CA SER A 547 -2.91 -20.96 17.07
C SER A 547 -4.10 -21.49 16.26
N ALA A 548 -3.85 -22.19 15.16
CA ALA A 548 -4.92 -22.82 14.38
C ALA A 548 -5.71 -23.83 15.24
N PRO A 549 -7.06 -23.92 15.06
CA PRO A 549 -7.91 -24.76 15.91
C PRO A 549 -7.61 -26.25 15.80
N ASP A 550 -6.90 -26.69 14.74
CA ASP A 550 -6.44 -28.06 14.55
C ASP A 550 -4.99 -28.29 15.01
N LEU A 551 -4.22 -27.27 15.41
CA LEU A 551 -2.86 -27.44 15.95
C LEU A 551 -2.81 -28.50 17.07
N PRO A 552 -3.72 -28.55 18.05
CA PRO A 552 -3.71 -29.60 19.07
C PRO A 552 -3.85 -31.02 18.50
N LEU A 553 -4.60 -31.19 17.39
CA LEU A 553 -4.76 -32.47 16.70
C LEU A 553 -3.50 -32.85 15.90
N ARG A 554 -2.91 -31.89 15.17
CA ARG A 554 -1.63 -32.09 14.44
C ARG A 554 -0.51 -32.45 15.42
N LEU A 555 -0.37 -31.67 16.49
CA LEU A 555 0.59 -31.83 17.57
C LEU A 555 0.42 -33.17 18.31
N SER A 556 -0.81 -33.60 18.57
CA SER A 556 -1.08 -34.90 19.21
C SER A 556 -0.61 -36.06 18.34
N ARG A 557 -0.82 -36.00 17.02
CA ARG A 557 -0.27 -36.98 16.06
C ARG A 557 1.26 -36.93 16.00
N ALA A 558 1.85 -35.74 15.98
CA ALA A 558 3.30 -35.55 15.92
C ALA A 558 4.02 -36.12 17.16
N ILE A 559 3.56 -35.78 18.37
CA ILE A 559 4.13 -36.26 19.64
C ILE A 559 3.92 -37.77 19.79
N SER A 560 2.76 -38.31 19.40
CA SER A 560 2.53 -39.76 19.46
C SER A 560 3.46 -40.52 18.50
N THR A 561 3.64 -40.01 17.27
CA THR A 561 4.57 -40.57 16.28
C THR A 561 6.02 -40.52 16.78
N TRP A 562 6.42 -39.44 17.45
CA TRP A 562 7.72 -39.29 18.08
C TRP A 562 7.96 -40.28 19.23
N GLN A 563 6.99 -40.45 20.14
CA GLN A 563 7.09 -41.45 21.23
C GLN A 563 7.18 -42.88 20.69
N ASP A 564 6.46 -43.19 19.61
CA ASP A 564 6.56 -44.45 18.88
C ASP A 564 7.97 -44.67 18.30
N GLN A 565 8.55 -43.66 17.65
CA GLN A 565 9.89 -43.72 17.07
C GLN A 565 10.98 -43.82 18.15
N LEU A 566 10.85 -43.05 19.24
CA LEU A 566 11.73 -43.13 20.41
C LEU A 566 11.74 -44.54 20.99
N THR A 567 10.57 -45.16 21.15
CA THR A 567 10.44 -46.52 21.71
C THR A 567 11.02 -47.59 20.78
N ARG A 568 10.90 -47.44 19.45
CA ARG A 568 11.57 -48.31 18.47
C ARG A 568 13.09 -48.12 18.51
N PHE A 569 13.57 -46.88 18.68
CA PHE A 569 14.99 -46.57 18.75
C PHE A 569 15.62 -47.08 20.05
N THR A 570 14.98 -46.90 21.21
CA THR A 570 15.43 -47.50 22.49
C THR A 570 15.40 -49.02 22.43
N GLN A 571 14.38 -49.64 21.81
CA GLN A 571 14.36 -51.09 21.57
C GLN A 571 15.59 -51.55 20.76
N SER A 572 15.97 -50.81 19.72
CA SER A 572 17.14 -51.13 18.90
C SER A 572 18.46 -50.99 19.68
N GLU A 573 18.60 -49.96 20.52
CA GLU A 573 19.80 -49.75 21.32
C GLU A 573 19.92 -50.73 22.49
N VAL A 574 18.81 -51.10 23.14
CA VAL A 574 18.77 -52.14 24.17
C VAL A 574 19.13 -53.51 23.59
N ALA A 575 18.60 -53.85 22.41
CA ALA A 575 18.90 -55.11 21.73
C ALA A 575 20.37 -55.25 21.29
N ARG A 576 21.08 -54.14 21.08
CA ARG A 576 22.52 -54.11 20.76
C ARG A 576 23.44 -54.40 21.96
N ARG A 577 22.93 -54.50 23.19
CA ARG A 577 23.77 -54.63 24.40
C ARG A 577 23.93 -56.10 24.87
N PRO A 578 25.15 -56.53 25.22
CA PRO A 578 25.38 -57.89 25.68
C PRO A 578 24.78 -58.17 27.06
N GLY A 579 24.51 -59.46 27.33
CA GLY A 579 24.14 -59.95 28.66
C GLY A 579 22.74 -59.52 29.12
N ALA A 580 22.60 -59.21 30.41
CA ALA A 580 21.31 -58.92 31.04
C ALA A 580 20.63 -57.63 30.55
N ALA A 581 21.33 -56.79 29.76
CA ALA A 581 20.79 -55.56 29.21
C ALA A 581 19.71 -55.81 28.13
N ALA A 582 19.90 -56.78 27.24
CA ALA A 582 18.99 -57.06 26.12
C ALA A 582 17.59 -57.55 26.52
N GLY A 583 17.40 -57.96 27.79
CA GLY A 583 16.11 -58.46 28.30
C GLY A 583 15.21 -57.40 28.95
N ARG A 584 15.62 -56.12 28.95
CA ARG A 584 14.90 -55.00 29.55
C ARG A 584 13.71 -54.57 28.70
N ASP A 585 12.68 -54.01 29.34
CA ASP A 585 11.54 -53.44 28.62
C ASP A 585 11.89 -52.10 27.94
N ALA A 586 11.68 -52.03 26.63
CA ALA A 586 11.97 -50.84 25.83
C ALA A 586 11.01 -49.68 26.13
N ALA A 587 9.76 -49.94 26.53
CA ALA A 587 8.80 -48.89 26.90
C ALA A 587 9.19 -48.21 28.22
N THR A 588 9.67 -48.98 29.20
CA THR A 588 10.28 -48.48 30.44
C THR A 588 11.53 -47.62 30.15
N VAL A 589 12.41 -48.06 29.25
CA VAL A 589 13.61 -47.28 28.85
C VAL A 589 13.23 -46.03 28.03
N SER A 590 12.18 -46.10 27.21
CA SER A 590 11.63 -44.95 26.48
C SER A 590 11.12 -43.87 27.45
N VAL A 591 10.30 -44.23 28.44
CA VAL A 591 9.81 -43.30 29.46
C VAL A 591 10.94 -42.73 30.33
N LEU A 592 11.93 -43.53 30.72
CA LEU A 592 13.15 -43.02 31.36
C LEU A 592 13.87 -41.97 30.51
N THR A 593 13.93 -42.18 29.20
CA THR A 593 14.55 -41.25 28.25
C THR A 593 13.74 -39.96 28.14
N LEU A 594 12.40 -40.05 28.11
CA LEU A 594 11.52 -38.88 28.15
C LEU A 594 11.78 -38.04 29.40
N VAL A 595 11.73 -38.63 30.60
CA VAL A 595 11.95 -37.89 31.85
C VAL A 595 13.38 -37.31 31.89
N ALA A 596 14.42 -38.10 31.56
CA ALA A 596 15.81 -37.64 31.51
C ALA A 596 16.05 -36.51 30.48
N MET A 597 15.27 -36.48 29.40
CA MET A 597 15.31 -35.42 28.39
C MET A 597 14.70 -34.11 28.90
N LEU A 598 13.57 -34.16 29.61
CA LEU A 598 12.84 -32.95 30.04
C LEU A 598 13.55 -32.15 31.15
N GLY A 599 14.51 -32.77 31.84
CA GLY A 599 15.30 -32.15 32.90
C GLY A 599 15.42 -33.07 34.12
N GLU A 600 15.87 -32.52 35.23
CA GLU A 600 15.65 -33.12 36.55
C GLU A 600 14.60 -32.26 37.27
N PRO A 601 13.68 -32.83 38.06
CA PRO A 601 12.69 -32.05 38.79
C PRO A 601 13.38 -31.24 39.90
N SER A 602 13.46 -29.92 39.72
CA SER A 602 14.11 -29.01 40.66
C SER A 602 13.49 -29.12 42.06
N GLN A 603 14.29 -29.46 43.08
CA GLN A 603 13.88 -29.41 44.50
C GLN A 603 13.78 -27.96 45.05
N ALA A 604 13.53 -26.99 44.16
CA ALA A 604 13.38 -25.57 44.49
C ALA A 604 11.96 -25.28 45.00
N GLY A 605 11.62 -25.88 46.15
CA GLY A 605 10.26 -25.86 46.72
C GLY A 605 10.20 -25.76 48.24
N GLY A 606 11.29 -25.33 48.91
CA GLY A 606 11.32 -25.19 50.36
C GLY A 606 12.47 -24.32 50.86
N THR A 607 12.15 -23.14 51.38
CA THR A 607 13.11 -22.29 52.11
C THR A 607 13.30 -22.84 53.53
N ALA A 608 14.32 -23.66 53.73
CA ALA A 608 14.81 -24.08 55.04
C ALA A 608 16.08 -23.29 55.42
N PRO A 609 16.29 -22.94 56.71
CA PRO A 609 17.42 -22.11 57.12
C PRO A 609 18.75 -22.89 57.12
N ALA A 610 19.87 -22.17 57.05
CA ALA A 610 21.19 -22.76 57.17
C ALA A 610 21.40 -23.42 58.55
N GLY A 611 21.74 -24.70 58.55
CA GLY A 611 21.98 -25.52 59.73
C GLY A 611 22.89 -26.71 59.38
N GLN A 612 23.56 -27.27 60.39
CA GLN A 612 24.65 -28.24 60.21
C GLN A 612 24.17 -29.70 60.17
N ASP A 613 25.04 -30.56 59.60
CA ASP A 613 25.18 -31.99 59.83
C ASP A 613 23.92 -32.89 59.83
N ALA A 614 23.66 -33.53 58.69
CA ALA A 614 22.82 -34.72 58.58
C ALA A 614 23.56 -35.82 57.78
N ALA A 615 24.15 -36.78 58.48
CA ALA A 615 24.89 -37.89 57.87
C ALA A 615 24.25 -39.25 58.22
N ARG A 616 23.66 -39.89 57.19
CA ARG A 616 22.99 -41.21 57.18
C ARG A 616 21.59 -41.27 57.80
N GLU A 617 20.87 -42.28 57.33
CA GLU A 617 19.47 -42.66 57.63
C GLU A 617 18.46 -41.61 57.12
N ASP A 618 17.50 -41.95 56.25
CA ASP A 618 16.97 -43.27 55.86
C ASP A 618 17.53 -43.90 54.57
N LYS A 619 17.32 -45.23 54.44
CA LYS A 619 17.43 -45.99 53.18
C LYS A 619 16.08 -46.64 52.84
N ASP A 620 15.23 -45.93 52.11
CA ASP A 620 14.20 -46.52 51.22
C ASP A 620 13.48 -45.46 50.36
N GLY A 621 13.60 -44.16 50.69
CA GLY A 621 13.18 -43.05 49.83
C GLY A 621 14.06 -42.85 48.59
N VAL A 622 13.98 -43.75 47.60
CA VAL A 622 14.85 -43.71 46.41
C VAL A 622 14.43 -42.61 45.43
N GLY A 623 15.09 -41.44 45.52
CA GLY A 623 15.10 -40.45 44.45
C GLY A 623 15.90 -40.96 43.24
N THR A 624 15.27 -41.73 42.35
CA THR A 624 15.92 -42.26 41.14
C THR A 624 16.21 -41.13 40.13
N VAL A 625 17.47 -40.72 40.02
CA VAL A 625 17.95 -39.80 38.97
C VAL A 625 17.81 -40.48 37.60
N PRO A 626 16.89 -40.06 36.71
CA PRO A 626 16.60 -40.77 35.45
C PRO A 626 17.83 -40.86 34.53
N ARG A 627 18.69 -39.83 34.53
CA ARG A 627 19.92 -39.80 33.74
C ARG A 627 20.95 -40.84 34.19
N GLU A 628 21.18 -40.98 35.49
CA GLU A 628 22.10 -41.99 36.05
C GLU A 628 21.58 -43.41 35.81
N VAL A 629 20.26 -43.61 35.95
CA VAL A 629 19.61 -44.88 35.63
C VAL A 629 19.80 -45.21 34.14
N LEU A 630 19.53 -44.28 33.23
CA LEU A 630 19.72 -44.46 31.78
C LEU A 630 21.19 -44.73 31.41
N ALA A 631 22.13 -44.03 32.04
CA ALA A 631 23.57 -44.25 31.90
C ALA A 631 23.99 -45.66 32.37
N SER A 632 23.49 -46.13 33.53
CA SER A 632 23.74 -47.50 34.00
C SER A 632 23.15 -48.60 33.09
N ILE A 633 22.17 -48.24 32.25
CA ILE A 633 21.49 -49.16 31.33
C ILE A 633 22.26 -49.28 30.00
N MET A 634 22.77 -48.17 29.45
CA MET A 634 23.34 -48.10 28.09
C MET A 634 24.77 -47.55 27.99
N GLY A 635 25.33 -47.00 29.06
CA GLY A 635 26.58 -46.25 29.08
C GLY A 635 26.39 -44.78 28.68
N ASP A 636 27.04 -43.89 29.42
CA ASP A 636 26.85 -42.42 29.47
C ASP A 636 26.74 -41.77 28.09
N ARG A 637 27.69 -42.10 27.20
CA ARG A 637 27.73 -41.57 25.83
C ARG A 637 26.48 -41.95 25.02
N ALA A 638 26.01 -43.18 25.14
CA ALA A 638 24.84 -43.64 24.39
C ALA A 638 23.53 -43.08 24.95
N SER A 639 23.43 -42.89 26.28
CA SER A 639 22.32 -42.17 26.90
C SER A 639 22.27 -40.69 26.49
N LEU A 640 23.42 -40.01 26.41
CA LEU A 640 23.50 -38.63 25.94
C LEU A 640 23.15 -38.52 24.44
N GLU A 641 23.77 -39.34 23.58
CA GLU A 641 23.45 -39.36 22.15
C GLU A 641 21.97 -39.70 21.88
N LEU A 642 21.35 -40.57 22.68
CA LEU A 642 19.92 -40.87 22.64
C LEU A 642 19.07 -39.63 23.00
N ILE A 643 19.34 -38.98 24.14
CA ILE A 643 18.60 -37.80 24.59
C ILE A 643 18.71 -36.65 23.59
N THR A 644 19.90 -36.39 23.04
CA THR A 644 20.10 -35.35 22.02
C THR A 644 19.30 -35.64 20.75
N LYS A 645 19.35 -36.88 20.23
CA LYS A 645 18.57 -37.27 19.04
C LYS A 645 17.06 -37.19 19.28
N ALA A 646 16.59 -37.63 20.46
CA ALA A 646 15.19 -37.57 20.85
C ALA A 646 14.68 -36.12 20.95
N ARG A 647 15.45 -35.20 21.54
CA ARG A 647 15.10 -33.77 21.60
C ARG A 647 15.13 -33.13 20.20
N GLN A 648 16.13 -33.45 19.38
CA GLN A 648 16.27 -32.87 18.04
C GLN A 648 15.09 -33.25 17.13
N ASP A 649 14.67 -34.52 17.12
CA ASP A 649 13.51 -34.96 16.33
C ASP A 649 12.19 -34.34 16.82
N LEU A 650 12.01 -34.17 18.14
CA LEU A 650 10.85 -33.43 18.67
C LEU A 650 10.87 -31.96 18.28
N TRP A 651 12.03 -31.30 18.39
CA TRP A 651 12.23 -29.91 18.01
C TRP A 651 11.95 -29.68 16.53
N GLN A 652 12.43 -30.56 15.65
CA GLN A 652 12.13 -30.51 14.22
C GLN A 652 10.63 -30.69 13.93
N ARG A 653 9.93 -31.58 14.65
CA ARG A 653 8.48 -31.77 14.51
C ARG A 653 7.67 -30.55 14.97
N VAL A 654 8.09 -29.89 16.04
CA VAL A 654 7.44 -28.65 16.52
C VAL A 654 7.75 -27.48 15.58
N GLY A 655 8.98 -27.39 15.07
CA GLY A 655 9.37 -26.42 14.04
C GLY A 655 8.46 -26.50 12.81
N LEU A 656 8.29 -27.69 12.22
CA LEU A 656 7.40 -27.88 11.07
C LEU A 656 5.94 -27.48 11.34
N LEU A 657 5.43 -27.69 12.56
CA LEU A 657 4.08 -27.24 12.93
C LEU A 657 3.98 -25.73 13.06
N PHE A 658 5.04 -25.05 13.50
CA PHE A 658 5.13 -23.58 13.54
C PHE A 658 5.39 -22.98 12.15
N ASP A 659 6.11 -23.66 11.27
CA ASP A 659 6.21 -23.29 9.85
C ASP A 659 4.82 -23.35 9.18
N GLU A 660 4.01 -24.37 9.49
CA GLU A 660 2.62 -24.45 9.02
C GLU A 660 1.69 -23.39 9.67
N GLU A 661 1.99 -22.86 10.88
CA GLU A 661 1.28 -21.67 11.42
C GLU A 661 1.73 -20.38 10.73
N LEU A 662 3.03 -20.23 10.43
CA LEU A 662 3.58 -19.08 9.70
C LEU A 662 2.96 -18.92 8.31
N LEU A 663 2.66 -20.03 7.62
CA LEU A 663 1.98 -20.01 6.32
C LEU A 663 0.68 -19.20 6.36
N ARG A 664 -0.11 -19.29 7.45
CA ARG A 664 -1.37 -18.54 7.62
C ARG A 664 -1.18 -17.03 7.48
N TYR A 665 -0.06 -16.50 7.97
CA TYR A 665 0.27 -15.07 7.86
C TYR A 665 0.83 -14.72 6.47
N SER A 666 1.51 -15.66 5.81
CA SER A 666 1.95 -15.49 4.42
C SER A 666 0.76 -15.46 3.45
N GLU A 667 -0.25 -16.31 3.66
CA GLU A 667 -1.49 -16.35 2.89
C GLU A 667 -2.22 -15.00 2.98
N VAL A 668 -2.37 -14.41 4.17
CA VAL A 668 -2.99 -13.09 4.34
C VAL A 668 -2.22 -11.97 3.62
N LEU A 669 -0.88 -12.00 3.63
CA LEU A 669 -0.05 -11.02 2.91
C LEU A 669 -0.10 -11.20 1.38
N ASP A 670 -0.43 -12.40 0.91
CA ASP A 670 -0.44 -12.76 -0.51
C ASP A 670 -1.85 -12.67 -1.12
N GLU A 671 -2.93 -12.95 -0.35
CA GLU A 671 -4.35 -12.66 -0.68
C GLU A 671 -4.57 -11.16 -0.95
N ALA A 672 -3.87 -10.30 -0.20
CA ALA A 672 -3.91 -8.85 -0.39
C ALA A 672 -3.41 -8.42 -1.79
N GLY A 673 -2.55 -9.23 -2.41
CA GLY A 673 -2.05 -9.05 -3.77
C GLY A 673 -0.53 -9.02 -3.87
N PRO A 674 0.05 -9.22 -5.07
CA PRO A 674 1.49 -9.11 -5.30
C PRO A 674 1.93 -7.64 -5.26
N ILE A 675 3.09 -7.37 -4.63
CA ILE A 675 3.75 -6.05 -4.67
C ILE A 675 5.16 -6.28 -5.23
N ASP A 676 5.47 -5.62 -6.35
CA ASP A 676 6.78 -5.70 -6.99
C ASP A 676 7.81 -4.88 -6.18
N PRO A 677 8.85 -5.52 -5.59
CA PRO A 677 9.81 -4.83 -4.72
C PRO A 677 10.71 -3.84 -5.45
N ILE A 678 10.71 -3.83 -6.79
CA ILE A 678 11.42 -2.82 -7.60
C ILE A 678 10.48 -1.85 -8.32
N ALA A 679 9.19 -1.82 -7.97
CA ALA A 679 8.22 -0.91 -8.59
C ALA A 679 8.56 0.58 -8.35
N ALA A 680 8.97 0.96 -7.15
CA ALA A 680 9.39 2.33 -6.85
C ALA A 680 10.66 2.73 -7.63
N VAL A 681 11.69 1.89 -7.61
CA VAL A 681 12.92 2.04 -8.43
C VAL A 681 12.56 2.19 -9.92
N ARG A 682 11.59 1.42 -10.40
CA ARG A 682 11.08 1.53 -11.78
C ARG A 682 10.38 2.88 -12.01
N LEU A 683 9.62 3.44 -11.07
CA LEU A 683 9.00 4.75 -11.21
C LEU A 683 10.07 5.86 -11.31
N TYR A 684 11.04 5.90 -10.39
CA TYR A 684 12.16 6.84 -10.43
C TYR A 684 12.93 6.77 -11.76
N GLN A 685 13.23 5.56 -12.26
CA GLN A 685 13.89 5.37 -13.55
C GLN A 685 13.08 5.92 -14.75
N ALA A 686 11.74 5.88 -14.69
CA ALA A 686 10.89 6.37 -15.78
C ALA A 686 10.66 7.89 -15.70
N GLU A 687 10.60 8.46 -14.51
CA GLU A 687 10.60 9.92 -14.30
C GLU A 687 11.95 10.52 -14.77
N TYR A 688 13.08 9.93 -14.38
CA TYR A 688 14.39 10.30 -14.91
C TYR A 688 14.49 10.12 -16.44
N SER A 689 13.92 9.05 -17.01
CA SER A 689 13.87 8.86 -18.47
C SER A 689 13.02 9.92 -19.17
N LEU A 690 11.96 10.40 -18.53
CA LEU A 690 11.06 11.44 -19.06
C LEU A 690 11.74 12.82 -19.03
N GLU A 691 12.41 13.18 -17.93
CA GLU A 691 13.19 14.42 -17.83
C GLU A 691 14.45 14.40 -18.70
N ALA A 692 15.03 13.24 -19.00
CA ALA A 692 16.11 13.11 -19.99
C ALA A 692 15.62 13.14 -21.46
N ALA A 693 14.31 13.04 -21.69
CA ALA A 693 13.68 13.14 -23.01
C ALA A 693 13.03 14.51 -23.27
N ARG A 694 13.09 15.41 -22.29
CA ARG A 694 12.44 16.72 -22.25
C ARG A 694 13.39 17.84 -22.68
#